data_AF-A0A7V2UVC6-F1
#
_entry.id   AF-A0A7V2UVC6-F1
#
_cell.length_a   1.000
_cell.length_b   1.000
_cell.length_c   1.000
_cell.angle_alpha   90.00
_cell.angle_beta   90.00
_cell.angle_gamma   90.00
#
_symmetry.space_group_name_H-M   'P 1'
#
loop_
_entity.id
_entity.type
_entity.pdbx_description
1 polymer ?
#
loop_
_entity_poly.entity_id
_entity_poly.type
_entity_poly.pdbx_seq_one_letter_code
_entity_poly.pdbx_strand_id
1 'polypeptide(L)'
;MRRRSASARPSSTPPPPTPPCAGRCDLSAGTRRPCCASDPPTRDIDPVMNRCAASLVLVLVHAVPPAPAVPAPEIVVTPGGLEMVRLPAGRFVMGDAAGAVDERPPREVEVSAFLMDRREVTQACFERLMGYNPAARERKDDAVDQIRWTEAIAFCNERSKREGLAPCYTDLRTGACRFEADGYRLPTEAEWEYACRAGTTTRYFCGDDPSALEAYAWFAPNAPKTSRPVGAKKPNPWGLFDMAGSLLEWCNDRYAADAYATGPAKDPTGPAAGRDRVLRGGAWSMPAAACRSAIRFHDEPAGADACFGWDRYGFRCVRRVPAEAGAPDGLPPMEAPAMDSASPAPPRTGFVFDPVYLEHKTGPGFPERPARLEAIVARLKEKQLLDRLERLAPVSDPLAWIAEVHAPAYIERVKKACAACGDGIGRLDTGDCPISARSYDAAVAAAGGALAAVDAVVSGTVRNAFCAVRPPGHHALTDRAMGFCLFNNVAVAARYVQTKHKLANVLIADWDVHHGNGTQEAFYENPSIFYFSTHRFPFYPGSGSSAERGAGKGEGATLNVPLRAGAGDAEILEAFEAKLKPAALAFKPDFVLVSAGFDAHRDDPLGGLAMTAEGYAALTRVVRRIADTCCRGRLVSILEGGYDLGALADSVEAHVRALME
;
A
#
# COMPACT_ATOMS: atom_id res chain seq x y z
N MET A 1 -16.50 49.85 -43.60
CA MET A 1 -15.89 48.51 -43.83
C MET A 1 -15.24 48.08 -42.52
N ARG A 2 -15.46 46.92 -41.90
CA ARG A 2 -16.34 45.77 -42.12
C ARG A 2 -16.88 45.34 -40.76
N ARG A 3 -18.18 45.05 -40.75
CA ARG A 3 -18.95 44.47 -39.66
C ARG A 3 -18.51 43.03 -39.37
N ARG A 4 -18.64 42.63 -38.10
CA ARG A 4 -18.51 41.25 -37.61
C ARG A 4 -19.49 40.33 -38.33
N SER A 5 -19.00 39.18 -38.80
CA SER A 5 -19.79 38.08 -39.39
C SER A 5 -20.10 37.03 -38.34
N ALA A 6 -21.38 36.70 -38.20
CA ALA A 6 -21.92 35.59 -37.44
C ALA A 6 -21.59 34.24 -38.12
N SER A 7 -21.30 33.21 -37.33
CA SER A 7 -21.27 31.81 -37.75
C SER A 7 -22.24 31.04 -36.85
N ALA A 8 -23.20 30.40 -37.50
CA ALA A 8 -24.30 29.66 -36.91
C ALA A 8 -23.85 28.28 -36.38
N ARG A 9 -24.36 27.88 -35.22
CA ARG A 9 -24.38 26.49 -34.74
C ARG A 9 -25.80 25.92 -34.93
N PRO A 10 -25.97 24.67 -35.35
CA PRO A 10 -27.28 24.04 -35.41
C PRO A 10 -27.73 23.55 -34.04
N SER A 11 -28.99 23.84 -33.73
CA SER A 11 -29.72 23.43 -32.52
C SER A 11 -30.21 21.98 -32.63
N SER A 12 -29.90 21.15 -31.64
CA SER A 12 -30.55 19.86 -31.40
C SER A 12 -31.46 19.96 -30.17
N THR A 13 -32.77 19.90 -30.37
CA THR A 13 -33.78 19.82 -29.32
C THR A 13 -33.93 18.38 -28.80
N PRO A 14 -34.02 18.17 -27.47
CA PRO A 14 -34.34 16.86 -26.88
C PRO A 14 -35.86 16.64 -26.76
N PRO A 15 -36.35 15.38 -26.71
CA PRO A 15 -37.77 15.09 -26.52
C PRO A 15 -38.21 15.25 -25.04
N PRO A 16 -39.50 15.52 -24.79
CA PRO A 16 -40.02 15.86 -23.46
C PRO A 16 -40.32 14.64 -22.57
N PRO A 17 -40.41 14.83 -21.24
CA PRO A 17 -40.55 13.77 -20.25
C PRO A 17 -42.00 13.30 -20.07
N THR A 18 -42.19 12.01 -19.77
CA THR A 18 -43.45 11.42 -19.32
C THR A 18 -43.69 11.69 -17.82
N PRO A 19 -44.90 12.10 -17.39
CA PRO A 19 -45.20 12.33 -15.98
C PRO A 19 -45.76 11.09 -15.25
N PRO A 20 -45.75 11.09 -13.91
CA PRO A 20 -45.83 9.91 -13.06
C PRO A 20 -47.26 9.63 -12.55
N CYS A 21 -47.52 8.41 -12.09
CA CYS A 21 -48.65 8.15 -11.21
C CYS A 21 -48.21 7.45 -9.92
N ALA A 22 -48.49 8.15 -8.81
CA ALA A 22 -48.58 7.65 -7.43
C ALA A 22 -49.49 6.39 -7.37
N GLY A 23 -49.37 5.44 -6.45
CA GLY A 23 -49.07 5.56 -5.02
C GLY A 23 -50.37 5.48 -4.22
N ARG A 24 -50.70 4.30 -3.67
CA ARG A 24 -51.22 4.00 -2.30
C ARG A 24 -52.11 2.75 -2.23
N CYS A 25 -51.88 2.01 -1.15
CA CYS A 25 -52.76 1.04 -0.50
C CYS A 25 -54.14 1.64 -0.15
N ASP A 26 -55.24 0.88 -0.16
CA ASP A 26 -55.73 0.18 1.05
C ASP A 26 -57.01 -0.66 0.81
N LEU A 27 -57.22 -1.58 1.75
CA LEU A 27 -58.23 -2.62 2.04
C LEU A 27 -59.71 -2.42 1.61
N SER A 28 -60.40 -3.53 1.24
CA SER A 28 -61.37 -4.25 2.12
C SER A 28 -62.42 -5.13 1.38
N ALA A 29 -62.94 -6.11 2.14
CA ALA A 29 -63.97 -7.15 1.89
C ALA A 29 -63.48 -8.39 1.11
N GLY A 30 -63.37 -9.62 1.65
CA GLY A 30 -64.13 -10.40 2.66
C GLY A 30 -64.44 -11.76 1.97
N THR A 31 -64.33 -12.97 2.50
CA THR A 31 -64.36 -13.56 3.84
C THR A 31 -64.02 -15.07 3.74
N ARG A 32 -63.65 -15.68 4.89
CA ARG A 32 -63.68 -17.12 5.30
C ARG A 32 -62.44 -18.02 5.07
N ARG A 33 -61.79 -18.28 6.21
CA ARG A 33 -60.90 -19.40 6.66
C ARG A 33 -61.66 -20.77 6.71
N PRO A 34 -61.06 -21.88 7.23
CA PRO A 34 -59.68 -22.42 7.17
C PRO A 34 -59.67 -23.94 6.82
N CYS A 35 -58.49 -24.58 6.70
CA CYS A 35 -58.09 -25.76 7.51
C CYS A 35 -56.74 -26.36 7.06
N CYS A 36 -55.99 -26.87 8.03
CA CYS A 36 -54.67 -27.48 7.92
C CYS A 36 -54.74 -29.00 7.73
N ALA A 37 -53.60 -29.55 7.26
CA ALA A 37 -52.88 -30.73 7.76
C ALA A 37 -52.80 -32.01 6.88
N SER A 38 -51.52 -32.42 6.75
CA SER A 38 -50.90 -33.77 6.79
C SER A 38 -50.98 -34.76 5.61
N ASP A 39 -49.76 -35.05 5.11
CA ASP A 39 -49.09 -36.29 4.64
C ASP A 39 -49.76 -37.29 3.67
N PRO A 40 -49.02 -37.81 2.66
CA PRO A 40 -49.50 -38.89 1.78
C PRO A 40 -48.93 -40.28 2.15
N PRO A 41 -49.64 -41.37 1.80
CA PRO A 41 -49.14 -42.73 1.97
C PRO A 41 -48.63 -43.37 0.65
N THR A 42 -47.79 -44.38 0.87
CA THR A 42 -47.20 -45.38 -0.04
C THR A 42 -48.21 -46.36 -0.68
N ARG A 43 -47.86 -46.97 -1.83
CA ARG A 43 -48.12 -48.40 -2.10
C ARG A 43 -47.42 -48.95 -3.37
N ASP A 44 -46.93 -50.18 -3.23
CA ASP A 44 -46.23 -51.06 -4.18
C ASP A 44 -47.15 -51.80 -5.20
N ILE A 45 -46.49 -52.44 -6.19
CA ILE A 45 -46.53 -53.87 -6.61
C ILE A 45 -46.57 -54.09 -8.17
N ASP A 46 -45.46 -54.66 -8.67
CA ASP A 46 -45.06 -55.53 -9.84
C ASP A 46 -46.10 -56.30 -10.72
N PRO A 47 -45.72 -57.19 -11.70
CA PRO A 47 -44.80 -57.10 -12.87
C PRO A 47 -45.34 -57.85 -14.16
N VAL A 48 -44.79 -57.65 -15.38
CA VAL A 48 -44.90 -58.63 -16.52
C VAL A 48 -43.65 -58.64 -17.43
N MET A 49 -43.22 -59.86 -17.80
CA MET A 49 -42.06 -60.27 -18.60
C MET A 49 -42.04 -59.84 -20.08
N ASN A 50 -40.84 -59.69 -20.68
CA ASN A 50 -40.48 -60.48 -21.88
C ASN A 50 -38.96 -60.60 -22.12
N ARG A 51 -38.55 -61.76 -22.66
CA ARG A 51 -37.17 -62.27 -22.83
C ARG A 51 -36.48 -61.74 -24.10
N CYS A 52 -35.14 -61.63 -24.09
CA CYS A 52 -34.26 -62.03 -25.19
C CYS A 52 -32.79 -62.19 -24.73
N ALA A 53 -32.06 -63.11 -25.37
CA ALA A 53 -30.88 -63.80 -24.87
C ALA A 53 -29.52 -63.27 -25.39
N ALA A 54 -28.46 -63.81 -24.78
CA ALA A 54 -27.09 -64.04 -25.27
C ALA A 54 -26.03 -62.91 -25.17
N SER A 55 -25.11 -63.02 -24.22
CA SER A 55 -23.78 -63.63 -24.43
C SER A 55 -22.83 -63.32 -23.26
N LEU A 56 -22.26 -64.38 -22.70
CA LEU A 56 -21.34 -64.37 -21.57
C LEU A 56 -19.94 -63.95 -22.07
N VAL A 57 -19.48 -62.75 -21.71
CA VAL A 57 -18.05 -62.39 -21.79
C VAL A 57 -17.52 -62.38 -20.36
N LEU A 58 -16.79 -63.44 -20.01
CA LEU A 58 -16.02 -63.50 -18.78
C LEU A 58 -14.83 -62.54 -18.92
N VAL A 59 -15.03 -61.27 -18.54
CA VAL A 59 -13.93 -60.32 -18.38
C VAL A 59 -13.20 -60.75 -17.11
N LEU A 60 -12.02 -61.35 -17.30
CA LEU A 60 -11.00 -61.43 -16.24
C LEU A 60 -10.69 -60.00 -15.81
N VAL A 61 -11.36 -59.55 -14.75
CA VAL A 61 -11.01 -58.35 -14.02
C VAL A 61 -9.65 -58.64 -13.41
N HIS A 62 -8.59 -58.33 -14.17
CA HIS A 62 -7.27 -58.17 -13.57
C HIS A 62 -7.46 -57.09 -12.52
N ALA A 63 -7.40 -57.49 -11.25
CA ALA A 63 -7.36 -56.56 -10.14
C ALA A 63 -6.23 -55.59 -10.44
N VAL A 64 -6.59 -54.37 -10.83
CA VAL A 64 -5.65 -53.26 -10.93
C VAL A 64 -4.99 -53.21 -9.56
N PRO A 65 -3.66 -53.41 -9.45
CA PRO A 65 -3.00 -53.32 -8.16
C PRO A 65 -3.41 -51.97 -7.55
N PRO A 66 -3.79 -51.92 -6.26
CA PRO A 66 -4.16 -50.67 -5.63
C PRO A 66 -3.05 -49.66 -5.92
N ALA A 67 -3.42 -48.49 -6.43
CA ALA A 67 -2.47 -47.41 -6.68
C ALA A 67 -1.56 -47.30 -5.45
N PRO A 68 -0.23 -47.22 -5.62
CA PRO A 68 0.69 -47.18 -4.49
C PRO A 68 0.18 -46.14 -3.51
N ALA A 69 -0.03 -46.56 -2.26
CA ALA A 69 -0.56 -45.69 -1.22
C ALA A 69 0.29 -44.43 -1.21
N VAL A 70 -0.35 -43.28 -1.48
CA VAL A 70 0.34 -41.99 -1.43
C VAL A 70 0.94 -41.90 -0.02
N PRO A 71 2.27 -41.77 0.12
CA PRO A 71 2.90 -41.67 1.42
C PRO A 71 2.19 -40.59 2.24
N ALA A 72 1.96 -40.86 3.52
CA ALA A 72 1.38 -39.86 4.40
C ALA A 72 2.17 -38.55 4.26
N PRO A 73 1.49 -37.40 4.14
CA PRO A 73 2.17 -36.14 3.88
C PRO A 73 3.15 -35.82 5.01
N GLU A 74 4.38 -35.53 4.64
CA GLU A 74 5.42 -35.12 5.59
C GLU A 74 5.17 -33.67 5.98
N ILE A 75 4.58 -33.46 7.17
CA ILE A 75 4.23 -32.15 7.71
C ILE A 75 5.41 -31.62 8.54
N VAL A 76 5.86 -30.42 8.18
CA VAL A 76 6.90 -29.66 8.90
C VAL A 76 6.24 -28.48 9.61
N VAL A 77 6.46 -28.34 10.92
CA VAL A 77 6.02 -27.17 11.67
C VAL A 77 7.16 -26.15 11.71
N THR A 78 6.91 -24.93 11.23
CA THR A 78 7.93 -23.87 11.21
C THR A 78 8.11 -23.27 12.62
N PRO A 79 9.23 -22.59 12.91
CA PRO A 79 9.41 -21.85 14.17
C PRO A 79 8.25 -20.90 14.50
N GLY A 80 7.57 -20.34 13.49
CA GLY A 80 6.36 -19.53 13.67
C GLY A 80 5.08 -20.31 13.99
N GLY A 81 5.15 -21.63 14.15
CA GLY A 81 4.02 -22.51 14.47
C GLY A 81 3.09 -22.83 13.29
N LEU A 82 3.53 -22.56 12.05
CA LEU A 82 2.74 -22.84 10.84
C LEU A 82 3.12 -24.21 10.26
N GLU A 83 2.13 -24.93 9.72
CA GLU A 83 2.34 -26.23 9.08
C GLU A 83 2.65 -26.03 7.59
N MET A 84 3.74 -26.65 7.13
CA MET A 84 4.05 -26.84 5.72
C MET A 84 4.05 -28.32 5.38
N VAL A 85 3.76 -28.66 4.13
CA VAL A 85 3.92 -30.01 3.58
C VAL A 85 5.21 -30.05 2.78
N ARG A 86 6.01 -31.10 2.92
CA ARG A 86 7.14 -31.38 2.03
C ARG A 86 6.65 -32.11 0.79
N LEU A 87 6.80 -31.45 -0.37
CA LEU A 87 6.46 -32.01 -1.67
C LEU A 87 7.72 -32.61 -2.31
N PRO A 88 7.64 -33.86 -2.81
CA PRO A 88 8.78 -34.49 -3.45
C PRO A 88 9.09 -33.81 -4.79
N ALA A 89 10.34 -33.96 -5.25
CA ALA A 89 10.67 -33.62 -6.63
C ALA A 89 9.93 -34.58 -7.57
N GLY A 90 9.50 -34.11 -8.73
CA GLY A 90 8.79 -34.96 -9.67
C GLY A 90 8.47 -34.29 -11.00
N ARG A 91 7.94 -35.10 -11.91
CA ARG A 91 7.46 -34.66 -13.22
C ARG A 91 5.95 -34.75 -13.28
N PHE A 92 5.34 -33.80 -13.97
CA PHE A 92 3.91 -33.80 -14.24
C PHE A 92 3.62 -33.12 -15.58
N VAL A 93 2.40 -33.36 -16.09
CA VAL A 93 1.89 -32.65 -17.26
C VAL A 93 1.21 -31.37 -16.78
N MET A 94 1.83 -30.22 -17.08
CA MET A 94 1.30 -28.89 -16.81
C MET A 94 0.38 -28.47 -17.96
N GLY A 95 -0.79 -27.92 -17.62
CA GLY A 95 -1.81 -27.48 -18.58
C GLY A 95 -2.91 -28.49 -18.92
N ASP A 96 -3.78 -28.10 -19.85
CA ASP A 96 -4.97 -28.86 -20.23
C ASP A 96 -5.23 -28.73 -21.73
N ALA A 97 -5.26 -29.86 -22.46
CA ALA A 97 -5.50 -29.88 -23.90
C ALA A 97 -6.92 -29.39 -24.26
N ALA A 98 -7.87 -29.58 -23.35
CA ALA A 98 -9.25 -29.11 -23.44
C ALA A 98 -9.45 -27.77 -22.71
N GLY A 99 -8.37 -27.13 -22.27
CA GLY A 99 -8.34 -25.87 -21.56
C GLY A 99 -8.41 -24.65 -22.46
N ALA A 100 -8.23 -23.48 -21.84
CA ALA A 100 -8.13 -22.20 -22.53
C ALA A 100 -6.87 -22.14 -23.44
N VAL A 101 -6.75 -21.09 -24.26
CA VAL A 101 -5.60 -20.93 -25.19
C VAL A 101 -4.28 -20.84 -24.42
N ASP A 102 -4.28 -20.15 -23.29
CA ASP A 102 -3.15 -19.93 -22.39
C ASP A 102 -2.86 -21.11 -21.46
N GLU A 103 -3.69 -22.17 -21.49
CA GLU A 103 -3.45 -23.43 -20.78
C GLU A 103 -2.81 -24.50 -21.69
N ARG A 104 -2.55 -24.14 -22.95
CA ARG A 104 -2.06 -25.01 -24.02
C ARG A 104 -0.70 -24.53 -24.55
N PRO A 105 0.12 -25.45 -25.11
CA PRO A 105 -0.07 -26.90 -25.10
C PRO A 105 0.25 -27.50 -23.72
N PRO A 106 -0.39 -28.61 -23.32
CA PRO A 106 0.08 -29.37 -22.19
C PRO A 106 1.51 -29.85 -22.42
N ARG A 107 2.32 -29.82 -21.37
CA ARG A 107 3.74 -30.18 -21.46
C ARG A 107 4.25 -30.84 -20.19
N GLU A 108 5.28 -31.66 -20.34
CA GLU A 108 6.02 -32.20 -19.20
C GLU A 108 6.84 -31.08 -18.54
N VAL A 109 6.71 -30.95 -17.22
CA VAL A 109 7.50 -30.07 -16.36
C VAL A 109 8.03 -30.88 -15.19
N GLU A 110 9.31 -30.65 -14.86
CA GLU A 110 9.97 -31.16 -13.66
C GLU A 110 10.03 -30.06 -12.60
N VAL A 111 9.63 -30.36 -11.38
CA VAL A 111 9.80 -29.48 -10.21
C VAL A 111 10.71 -30.15 -9.18
N SER A 112 11.62 -29.37 -8.61
CA SER A 112 12.46 -29.77 -7.48
C SER A 112 11.62 -29.94 -6.22
N ALA A 113 12.15 -30.61 -5.19
CA ALA A 113 11.44 -30.74 -3.92
C ALA A 113 11.36 -29.39 -3.19
N PHE A 114 10.21 -29.09 -2.58
CA PHE A 114 9.97 -27.84 -1.84
C PHE A 114 9.01 -28.06 -0.67
N LEU A 115 8.97 -27.09 0.24
CA LEU A 115 7.96 -26.99 1.28
C LEU A 115 6.90 -26.00 0.83
N MET A 116 5.62 -26.32 1.03
CA MET A 116 4.49 -25.40 0.79
C MET A 116 3.63 -25.31 2.04
N ASP A 117 3.16 -24.10 2.37
CA ASP A 117 2.19 -23.92 3.44
C ASP A 117 0.98 -24.84 3.22
N ARG A 118 0.61 -25.56 4.28
CA ARG A 118 -0.45 -26.56 4.24
C ARG A 118 -1.83 -25.96 3.93
N ARG A 119 -2.00 -24.68 4.27
CA ARG A 119 -3.22 -23.88 4.16
C ARG A 119 -2.85 -22.50 3.61
N GLU A 120 -3.83 -21.78 3.07
CA GLU A 120 -3.66 -20.35 2.77
C GLU A 120 -3.27 -19.55 4.02
N VAL A 121 -2.60 -18.42 3.84
CA VAL A 121 -2.26 -17.53 4.96
C VAL A 121 -3.56 -17.02 5.58
N THR A 122 -3.72 -17.16 6.90
CA THR A 122 -4.90 -16.63 7.59
C THR A 122 -4.78 -15.13 7.85
N GLN A 123 -5.93 -14.48 8.05
CA GLN A 123 -5.98 -13.08 8.49
C GLN A 123 -5.17 -12.85 9.77
N ALA A 124 -5.32 -13.70 10.79
CA ALA A 124 -4.56 -13.58 12.03
C ALA A 124 -3.05 -13.76 11.83
N CYS A 125 -2.65 -14.67 10.94
CA CYS A 125 -1.24 -14.86 10.62
C CYS A 125 -0.67 -13.63 9.91
N PHE A 126 -1.40 -13.10 8.93
CA PHE A 126 -1.04 -11.89 8.21
C PHE A 126 -0.91 -10.69 9.15
N GLU A 127 -1.95 -10.43 9.95
CA GLU A 127 -2.00 -9.31 10.89
C GLU A 127 -0.87 -9.38 11.93
N ARG A 128 -0.61 -10.57 12.50
CA ARG A 128 0.49 -10.77 13.46
C ARG A 128 1.86 -10.49 12.85
N LEU A 129 2.03 -10.72 11.55
CA LEU A 129 3.30 -10.52 10.86
C LEU A 129 3.45 -9.09 10.32
N MET A 130 2.39 -8.56 9.71
CA MET A 130 2.42 -7.32 8.94
C MET A 130 1.88 -6.12 9.72
N GLY A 131 1.20 -6.34 10.85
CA GLY A 131 0.70 -5.29 11.75
C GLY A 131 -0.65 -4.69 11.33
N TYR A 132 -1.33 -5.24 10.34
CA TYR A 132 -2.68 -4.83 9.90
C TYR A 132 -3.42 -6.00 9.25
N ASN A 133 -4.76 -5.91 9.18
CA ASN A 133 -5.60 -6.87 8.48
C ASN A 133 -6.23 -6.21 7.24
N PRO A 134 -5.86 -6.62 6.01
CA PRO A 134 -6.41 -6.06 4.78
C PRO A 134 -7.80 -6.59 4.43
N ALA A 135 -8.27 -7.63 5.10
CA ALA A 135 -9.47 -8.32 4.69
C ALA A 135 -10.71 -7.44 4.78
N ALA A 136 -11.63 -7.60 3.82
CA ALA A 136 -12.90 -6.86 3.79
C ALA A 136 -13.76 -7.10 5.04
N ARG A 137 -13.55 -8.25 5.70
CA ARG A 137 -14.27 -8.69 6.88
C ARG A 137 -13.33 -9.41 7.83
N GLU A 138 -13.20 -8.89 9.05
CA GLU A 138 -12.33 -9.46 10.06
C GLU A 138 -12.85 -10.79 10.61
N ARG A 139 -12.20 -11.89 10.19
CA ARG A 139 -12.38 -13.25 10.70
C ARG A 139 -11.02 -13.93 10.75
N LYS A 140 -10.47 -14.01 11.95
CA LYS A 140 -9.07 -14.39 12.22
C LYS A 140 -8.62 -15.71 11.58
N ASP A 141 -9.52 -16.68 11.51
CA ASP A 141 -9.24 -18.02 10.99
C ASP A 141 -9.48 -18.16 9.47
N ASP A 142 -10.07 -17.14 8.83
CA ASP A 142 -10.28 -17.11 7.39
C ASP A 142 -8.98 -16.81 6.64
N ALA A 143 -8.92 -17.22 5.37
CA ALA A 143 -7.86 -16.82 4.47
C ALA A 143 -7.80 -15.29 4.37
N VAL A 144 -6.60 -14.72 4.35
CA VAL A 144 -6.43 -13.29 4.16
C VAL A 144 -6.76 -12.93 2.71
N ASP A 145 -7.77 -12.07 2.54
CA ASP A 145 -8.23 -11.56 1.25
C ASP A 145 -7.81 -10.09 1.04
N GLN A 146 -8.14 -9.55 -0.15
CA GLN A 146 -7.74 -8.21 -0.59
C GLN A 146 -6.23 -7.97 -0.57
N ILE A 147 -5.44 -9.02 -0.77
CA ILE A 147 -3.99 -8.94 -0.80
C ILE A 147 -3.51 -8.56 -2.20
N ARG A 148 -2.66 -7.52 -2.28
CA ARG A 148 -1.86 -7.25 -3.48
C ARG A 148 -0.67 -8.20 -3.55
N TRP A 149 -0.22 -8.49 -4.77
CA TRP A 149 0.95 -9.33 -4.99
C TRP A 149 2.19 -8.82 -4.23
N THR A 150 2.40 -7.50 -4.18
CA THR A 150 3.51 -6.86 -3.46
C THR A 150 3.44 -7.03 -1.94
N GLU A 151 2.24 -7.09 -1.37
CA GLU A 151 2.02 -7.37 0.06
C GLU A 151 2.29 -8.84 0.39
N ALA A 152 1.88 -9.74 -0.50
CA ALA A 152 2.15 -11.16 -0.38
C ALA A 152 3.67 -11.47 -0.34
N ILE A 153 4.45 -10.88 -1.26
CA ILE A 153 5.91 -11.07 -1.26
C ILE A 153 6.62 -10.35 -0.10
N ALA A 154 6.06 -9.25 0.40
CA ALA A 154 6.55 -8.58 1.61
C ALA A 154 6.34 -9.47 2.84
N PHE A 155 5.17 -10.11 2.96
CA PHE A 155 4.89 -11.11 3.98
C PHE A 155 5.90 -12.27 3.93
N CYS A 156 6.20 -12.80 2.73
CA CYS A 156 7.21 -13.85 2.58
C CYS A 156 8.58 -13.42 3.14
N ASN A 157 9.04 -12.23 2.77
CA ASN A 157 10.31 -11.69 3.27
C ASN A 157 10.30 -11.47 4.79
N GLU A 158 9.21 -10.95 5.34
CA GLU A 158 9.10 -10.71 6.78
C GLU A 158 9.08 -12.02 7.56
N ARG A 159 8.38 -13.04 7.04
CA ARG A 159 8.39 -14.39 7.64
C ARG A 159 9.79 -14.98 7.62
N SER A 160 10.53 -14.78 6.53
CA SER A 160 11.92 -15.22 6.40
C SER A 160 12.80 -14.61 7.50
N LYS A 161 12.73 -13.28 7.67
CA LYS A 161 13.52 -12.57 8.67
C LYS A 161 13.21 -13.03 10.10
N ARG A 162 11.93 -13.19 10.43
CA ARG A 162 11.52 -13.63 11.78
C ARG A 162 11.97 -15.04 12.12
N GLU A 163 12.11 -15.89 11.11
CA GLU A 163 12.62 -17.25 11.28
C GLU A 163 14.14 -17.37 11.03
N GLY A 164 14.86 -16.24 10.89
CA GLY A 164 16.32 -16.21 10.73
C GLY A 164 16.82 -16.70 9.37
N LEU A 165 15.99 -16.64 8.33
CA LEU A 165 16.28 -17.11 6.98
C LEU A 165 16.63 -15.96 6.03
N ALA A 166 17.35 -16.27 4.95
CA ALA A 166 17.67 -15.29 3.92
C ALA A 166 16.42 -14.95 3.09
N PRO A 167 15.98 -13.67 3.02
CA PRO A 167 14.82 -13.29 2.23
C PRO A 167 15.01 -13.62 0.74
N CYS A 168 14.00 -14.21 0.11
CA CYS A 168 14.02 -14.52 -1.32
C CYS A 168 13.92 -13.25 -2.18
N TYR A 169 13.08 -12.29 -1.81
CA TYR A 169 12.91 -11.09 -2.63
C TYR A 169 13.94 -10.02 -2.30
N THR A 170 14.75 -9.62 -3.29
CA THR A 170 15.76 -8.56 -3.16
C THR A 170 15.22 -7.17 -3.46
N ASP A 171 14.18 -7.10 -4.29
CA ASP A 171 13.46 -5.87 -4.61
C ASP A 171 11.96 -6.16 -4.67
N LEU A 172 11.21 -5.67 -3.68
CA LEU A 172 9.76 -5.86 -3.57
C LEU A 172 8.96 -5.08 -4.64
N ARG A 173 9.57 -4.08 -5.29
CA ARG A 173 8.92 -3.31 -6.37
C ARG A 173 8.95 -4.08 -7.68
N THR A 174 10.10 -4.65 -8.04
CA THR A 174 10.24 -5.44 -9.26
C THR A 174 9.81 -6.89 -9.06
N GLY A 175 9.77 -7.36 -7.81
CA GLY A 175 9.58 -8.76 -7.50
C GLY A 175 10.80 -9.62 -7.83
N ALA A 176 12.00 -9.02 -7.83
CA ALA A 176 13.24 -9.76 -8.07
C ALA A 176 13.42 -10.80 -6.97
N CYS A 177 13.41 -12.07 -7.36
CA CYS A 177 13.41 -13.22 -6.45
C CYS A 177 14.69 -14.04 -6.64
N ARG A 178 15.41 -14.27 -5.56
CA ARG A 178 16.50 -15.25 -5.43
C ARG A 178 15.89 -16.59 -5.06
N PHE A 179 15.58 -17.39 -6.08
CA PHE A 179 14.99 -18.72 -5.93
C PHE A 179 15.90 -19.70 -5.18
N GLU A 180 17.20 -19.41 -5.16
CA GLU A 180 18.23 -20.16 -4.45
C GLU A 180 18.26 -19.89 -2.94
N ALA A 181 17.66 -18.79 -2.45
CA ALA A 181 17.62 -18.48 -1.02
C ALA A 181 16.77 -19.50 -0.23
N ASP A 182 17.03 -19.60 1.07
CA ASP A 182 16.38 -20.58 1.98
C ASP A 182 15.11 -20.05 2.66
N GLY A 183 14.80 -18.77 2.49
CA GLY A 183 13.60 -18.10 2.98
C GLY A 183 12.33 -18.45 2.21
N TYR A 184 11.28 -17.71 2.53
CA TYR A 184 9.94 -17.86 1.96
C TYR A 184 9.77 -17.02 0.70
N ARG A 185 8.98 -17.56 -0.22
CA ARG A 185 8.48 -16.87 -1.42
C ARG A 185 7.07 -17.37 -1.80
N LEU A 186 6.45 -16.72 -2.77
CA LEU A 186 5.27 -17.27 -3.44
C LEU A 186 5.65 -18.50 -4.28
N PRO A 187 4.73 -19.47 -4.46
CA PRO A 187 4.96 -20.59 -5.36
C PRO A 187 5.19 -20.10 -6.78
N THR A 188 6.01 -20.81 -7.55
CA THR A 188 5.93 -20.66 -9.00
C THR A 188 4.59 -21.22 -9.50
N GLU A 189 4.20 -20.80 -10.69
CA GLU A 189 3.00 -21.29 -11.34
C GLU A 189 3.03 -22.83 -11.52
N ALA A 190 4.21 -23.39 -11.82
CA ALA A 190 4.38 -24.84 -11.92
C ALA A 190 4.38 -25.54 -10.56
N GLU A 191 5.00 -24.97 -9.53
CA GLU A 191 4.92 -25.51 -8.18
C GLU A 191 3.48 -25.56 -7.68
N TRP A 192 2.70 -24.51 -7.95
CA TRP A 192 1.29 -24.44 -7.58
C TRP A 192 0.47 -25.53 -8.29
N GLU A 193 0.60 -25.68 -9.61
CA GLU A 193 -0.18 -26.69 -10.36
C GLU A 193 0.24 -28.12 -9.98
N TYR A 194 1.54 -28.36 -9.79
CA TYR A 194 2.05 -29.63 -9.29
C TYR A 194 1.45 -29.99 -7.94
N ALA A 195 1.48 -29.03 -7.00
CA ALA A 195 0.93 -29.18 -5.66
C ALA A 195 -0.58 -29.41 -5.69
N CYS A 196 -1.31 -28.69 -6.55
CA CYS A 196 -2.76 -28.82 -6.70
C CYS A 196 -3.14 -30.23 -7.19
N ARG A 197 -2.49 -30.68 -8.28
CA ARG A 197 -2.75 -31.99 -8.91
C ARG A 197 -2.43 -33.15 -7.98
N ALA A 198 -1.40 -33.04 -7.15
CA ALA A 198 -1.00 -34.08 -6.19
C ALA A 198 -0.93 -35.50 -6.83
N GLY A 199 -0.33 -35.58 -8.02
CA GLY A 199 -0.18 -36.82 -8.79
C GLY A 199 -1.35 -37.19 -9.71
N THR A 200 -2.45 -36.43 -9.70
CA THR A 200 -3.59 -36.66 -10.59
C THR A 200 -3.43 -35.98 -11.96
N THR A 201 -4.06 -36.56 -12.98
CA THR A 201 -4.09 -36.01 -14.35
C THR A 201 -5.48 -35.51 -14.76
N THR A 202 -6.45 -35.59 -13.86
CA THR A 202 -7.85 -35.22 -14.08
C THR A 202 -8.05 -33.70 -14.09
N ARG A 203 -9.23 -33.27 -14.55
CA ARG A 203 -9.61 -31.85 -14.68
C ARG A 203 -9.59 -31.10 -13.34
N TYR A 204 -9.99 -31.77 -12.27
CA TYR A 204 -9.82 -31.36 -10.88
C TYR A 204 -8.99 -32.42 -10.16
N PHE A 205 -8.29 -32.08 -9.08
CA PHE A 205 -7.54 -33.09 -8.32
C PHE A 205 -8.42 -34.15 -7.66
N CYS A 206 -9.72 -33.88 -7.54
CA CYS A 206 -10.72 -34.81 -7.02
C CYS A 206 -11.48 -35.61 -8.10
N GLY A 207 -11.02 -35.55 -9.36
CA GLY A 207 -11.63 -36.25 -10.50
C GLY A 207 -12.10 -35.30 -11.62
N ASP A 208 -12.81 -35.83 -12.61
CA ASP A 208 -13.33 -35.03 -13.74
C ASP A 208 -14.74 -34.47 -13.49
N ASP A 209 -15.50 -35.06 -12.55
CA ASP A 209 -16.83 -34.58 -12.18
C ASP A 209 -16.72 -33.35 -11.25
N PRO A 210 -17.22 -32.17 -11.68
CA PRO A 210 -17.21 -30.97 -10.84
C PRO A 210 -18.03 -31.11 -9.55
N SER A 211 -18.95 -32.07 -9.43
CA SER A 211 -19.73 -32.28 -8.20
C SER A 211 -18.82 -32.66 -7.02
N ALA A 212 -17.70 -33.34 -7.29
CA ALA A 212 -16.74 -33.75 -6.28
C ALA A 212 -16.10 -32.55 -5.56
N LEU A 213 -16.01 -31.38 -6.19
CA LEU A 213 -15.45 -30.16 -5.60
C LEU A 213 -16.14 -29.75 -4.31
N GLU A 214 -17.42 -30.08 -4.11
CA GLU A 214 -18.16 -29.68 -2.91
C GLU A 214 -17.49 -30.16 -1.61
N ALA A 215 -16.81 -31.30 -1.65
CA ALA A 215 -16.09 -31.86 -0.51
C ALA A 215 -14.72 -31.18 -0.25
N TYR A 216 -14.17 -30.47 -1.22
CA TYR A 216 -12.78 -29.97 -1.21
C TYR A 216 -12.66 -28.44 -1.33
N ALA A 217 -13.67 -27.77 -1.87
CA ALA A 217 -13.60 -26.37 -2.29
C ALA A 217 -14.74 -25.52 -1.73
N TRP A 218 -14.44 -24.25 -1.46
CA TRP A 218 -15.43 -23.17 -1.36
C TRP A 218 -15.50 -22.43 -2.69
N PHE A 219 -16.66 -22.43 -3.35
CA PHE A 219 -16.89 -21.84 -4.68
C PHE A 219 -18.35 -21.37 -4.79
N ALA A 220 -18.72 -20.67 -5.86
CA ALA A 220 -19.98 -19.92 -5.92
C ALA A 220 -21.25 -20.70 -5.49
N PRO A 221 -21.42 -21.99 -5.84
CA PRO A 221 -22.59 -22.78 -5.46
C PRO A 221 -22.69 -23.12 -3.96
N ASN A 222 -21.58 -23.12 -3.21
CA ASN A 222 -21.57 -23.54 -1.80
C ASN A 222 -20.99 -22.52 -0.81
N ALA A 223 -20.45 -21.38 -1.28
CA ALA A 223 -19.87 -20.34 -0.45
C ALA A 223 -20.86 -19.21 -0.10
N PRO A 224 -20.79 -18.61 1.11
CA PRO A 224 -21.72 -17.58 1.61
C PRO A 224 -21.52 -16.16 1.04
N LYS A 225 -21.02 -16.03 -0.19
CA LYS A 225 -20.53 -14.75 -0.73
C LYS A 225 -19.40 -14.07 0.09
N THR A 226 -18.51 -14.84 0.71
CA THR A 226 -17.31 -14.36 1.40
C THR A 226 -16.33 -15.52 1.67
N SER A 227 -15.08 -15.20 2.01
CA SER A 227 -14.05 -16.14 2.49
C SER A 227 -14.51 -16.96 3.70
N ARG A 228 -13.84 -18.09 3.93
CA ARG A 228 -14.15 -19.06 4.99
C ARG A 228 -12.88 -19.45 5.76
N PRO A 229 -13.02 -20.07 6.95
CA PRO A 229 -11.87 -20.59 7.69
C PRO A 229 -11.04 -21.52 6.82
N VAL A 230 -9.72 -21.30 6.81
CA VAL A 230 -8.80 -22.14 6.02
C VAL A 230 -8.86 -23.59 6.50
N GLY A 231 -8.78 -24.53 5.57
CA GLY A 231 -8.79 -25.96 5.88
C GLY A 231 -10.12 -26.50 6.42
N ALA A 232 -11.24 -25.82 6.19
CA ALA A 232 -12.57 -26.30 6.58
C ALA A 232 -13.12 -27.43 5.68
N LYS A 233 -12.49 -27.68 4.53
CA LYS A 233 -12.84 -28.74 3.56
C LYS A 233 -11.79 -29.86 3.59
N LYS A 234 -12.00 -30.94 2.82
CA LYS A 234 -11.02 -32.02 2.73
C LYS A 234 -9.75 -31.53 2.01
N PRO A 235 -8.56 -31.99 2.42
CA PRO A 235 -7.33 -31.70 1.69
C PRO A 235 -7.25 -32.53 0.40
N ASN A 236 -6.36 -32.13 -0.51
CA ASN A 236 -5.99 -32.95 -1.66
C ASN A 236 -5.15 -34.19 -1.24
N PRO A 237 -4.79 -35.11 -2.16
CA PRO A 237 -4.03 -36.31 -1.83
C PRO A 237 -2.70 -36.10 -1.10
N TRP A 238 -2.10 -34.91 -1.17
CA TRP A 238 -0.86 -34.54 -0.45
C TRP A 238 -1.11 -33.75 0.83
N GLY A 239 -2.35 -33.67 1.32
CA GLY A 239 -2.65 -33.02 2.59
C GLY A 239 -2.68 -31.49 2.55
N LEU A 240 -2.65 -30.88 1.36
CA LEU A 240 -2.83 -29.45 1.16
C LEU A 240 -4.32 -29.11 1.11
N PHE A 241 -4.71 -28.06 1.82
CA PHE A 241 -6.08 -27.56 1.82
C PHE A 241 -6.25 -26.42 0.83
N ASP A 242 -7.52 -26.19 0.44
CA ASP A 242 -7.94 -25.00 -0.30
C ASP A 242 -7.24 -24.84 -1.67
N MET A 243 -6.76 -25.95 -2.27
CA MET A 243 -6.10 -25.95 -3.59
C MET A 243 -7.07 -25.77 -4.77
N ALA A 244 -8.37 -25.72 -4.49
CA ALA A 244 -9.42 -25.39 -5.46
C ALA A 244 -10.49 -24.55 -4.75
N GLY A 245 -10.83 -23.38 -5.30
CA GLY A 245 -11.72 -22.41 -4.66
C GLY A 245 -11.05 -21.66 -3.50
N SER A 246 -11.84 -21.24 -2.50
CA SER A 246 -11.42 -20.30 -1.44
C SER A 246 -10.98 -18.95 -2.01
N LEU A 247 -9.69 -18.68 -2.19
CA LEU A 247 -9.17 -17.50 -2.86
C LEU A 247 -8.30 -17.89 -4.05
N LEU A 248 -8.26 -16.99 -5.04
CA LEU A 248 -7.24 -17.04 -6.06
C LEU A 248 -5.90 -16.72 -5.40
N GLU A 249 -4.91 -17.56 -5.65
CA GLU A 249 -3.61 -17.43 -5.04
C GLU A 249 -2.58 -16.80 -5.97
N TRP A 250 -1.91 -15.77 -5.46
CA TRP A 250 -0.78 -15.15 -6.14
C TRP A 250 0.37 -16.15 -6.31
N CYS A 251 0.80 -16.33 -7.55
CA CYS A 251 2.05 -17.01 -7.90
C CYS A 251 3.17 -15.98 -8.12
N ASN A 252 4.42 -16.41 -8.01
CA ASN A 252 5.59 -15.57 -8.25
C ASN A 252 5.69 -15.11 -9.71
N ASP A 253 5.25 -15.94 -10.63
CA ASP A 253 5.42 -15.80 -12.08
C ASP A 253 4.76 -14.53 -12.62
N ARG A 254 5.44 -13.89 -13.56
CA ARG A 254 4.79 -12.94 -14.46
C ARG A 254 3.92 -13.72 -15.43
N TYR A 255 2.78 -13.14 -15.82
CA TYR A 255 1.90 -13.79 -16.78
C TYR A 255 2.37 -13.54 -18.22
N ALA A 256 2.35 -14.61 -19.02
CA ALA A 256 2.34 -14.56 -20.47
C ALA A 256 1.49 -15.72 -21.02
N ALA A 257 0.73 -15.44 -22.08
CA ALA A 257 -0.19 -16.40 -22.68
C ALA A 257 0.53 -17.60 -23.32
N ASP A 258 1.74 -17.41 -23.83
CA ASP A 258 2.57 -18.42 -24.49
C ASP A 258 3.61 -19.07 -23.56
N ALA A 259 3.59 -18.76 -22.26
CA ALA A 259 4.58 -19.24 -21.28
C ALA A 259 4.73 -20.77 -21.27
N TYR A 260 3.64 -21.50 -21.54
CA TYR A 260 3.67 -22.95 -21.61
C TYR A 260 4.42 -23.44 -22.84
N ALA A 261 4.34 -22.76 -23.97
CA ALA A 261 5.10 -23.16 -25.16
C ALA A 261 6.60 -22.86 -25.05
N THR A 262 6.98 -21.84 -24.27
CA THR A 262 8.33 -21.25 -24.31
C THR A 262 9.15 -21.40 -23.03
N GLY A 263 8.53 -21.76 -21.90
CA GLY A 263 9.20 -21.87 -20.60
C GLY A 263 10.20 -23.05 -20.50
N PRO A 264 11.13 -23.01 -19.53
CA PRO A 264 12.05 -24.12 -19.28
C PRO A 264 11.29 -25.36 -18.77
N ALA A 265 11.82 -26.55 -19.05
CA ALA A 265 11.19 -27.82 -18.65
C ALA A 265 11.42 -28.17 -17.17
N LYS A 266 12.44 -27.60 -16.53
CA LYS A 266 12.77 -27.82 -15.13
C LYS A 266 12.66 -26.50 -14.36
N ASP A 267 11.94 -26.53 -13.24
CA ASP A 267 11.74 -25.41 -12.31
C ASP A 267 11.41 -24.08 -13.01
N PRO A 268 10.34 -24.00 -13.83
CA PRO A 268 9.97 -22.75 -14.49
C PRO A 268 9.56 -21.70 -13.46
N THR A 269 10.10 -20.49 -13.64
CA THR A 269 9.87 -19.31 -12.80
C THR A 269 9.05 -18.22 -13.51
N GLY A 270 8.53 -18.55 -14.69
CA GLY A 270 7.80 -17.64 -15.57
C GLY A 270 8.73 -16.76 -16.42
N PRO A 271 8.13 -15.96 -17.32
CA PRO A 271 8.86 -15.02 -18.17
C PRO A 271 9.54 -13.90 -17.36
N ALA A 272 10.69 -13.42 -17.87
CA ALA A 272 11.47 -12.36 -17.21
C ALA A 272 10.74 -11.00 -17.16
N ALA A 273 9.84 -10.74 -18.12
CA ALA A 273 9.05 -9.52 -18.23
C ALA A 273 7.56 -9.85 -18.45
N GLY A 274 6.69 -8.88 -18.16
CA GLY A 274 5.24 -9.06 -18.15
C GLY A 274 4.60 -8.10 -17.15
N ARG A 275 3.45 -7.53 -17.53
CA ARG A 275 2.71 -6.57 -16.70
C ARG A 275 2.07 -7.25 -15.51
N ASP A 276 1.40 -8.36 -15.76
CA ASP A 276 0.53 -9.04 -14.80
C ASP A 276 1.27 -10.18 -14.08
N ARG A 277 0.71 -10.62 -12.96
CA ARG A 277 1.15 -11.80 -12.21
C ARG A 277 0.11 -12.90 -12.31
N VAL A 278 0.56 -14.13 -12.23
CA VAL A 278 -0.31 -15.31 -12.30
C VAL A 278 -1.11 -15.46 -11.01
N LEU A 279 -2.38 -15.83 -11.16
CA LEU A 279 -3.32 -16.23 -10.11
C LEU A 279 -3.83 -17.66 -10.39
N ARG A 280 -3.93 -18.50 -9.35
CA ARG A 280 -4.35 -19.91 -9.46
C ARG A 280 -5.41 -20.30 -8.43
N GLY A 281 -6.09 -21.44 -8.60
CA GLY A 281 -7.00 -22.02 -7.60
C GLY A 281 -8.50 -21.79 -7.81
N GLY A 282 -8.88 -20.65 -8.38
CA GLY A 282 -10.28 -20.19 -8.37
C GLY A 282 -10.63 -19.52 -7.05
N ALA A 283 -11.87 -19.06 -6.86
CA ALA A 283 -12.29 -18.39 -5.63
C ALA A 283 -13.72 -18.72 -5.23
N TRP A 284 -14.09 -18.39 -4.00
CA TRP A 284 -15.40 -18.63 -3.40
C TRP A 284 -16.56 -18.04 -4.21
N SER A 285 -16.32 -17.04 -5.06
CA SER A 285 -17.36 -16.42 -5.89
C SER A 285 -17.40 -16.93 -7.33
N MET A 286 -16.52 -17.87 -7.68
CA MET A 286 -16.36 -18.38 -9.04
C MET A 286 -17.09 -19.72 -9.25
N PRO A 287 -17.54 -20.03 -10.48
CA PRO A 287 -18.18 -21.31 -10.78
C PRO A 287 -17.17 -22.47 -10.75
N ALA A 288 -17.66 -23.71 -10.71
CA ALA A 288 -16.83 -24.92 -10.71
C ALA A 288 -15.79 -24.95 -11.84
N ALA A 289 -16.17 -24.49 -13.05
CA ALA A 289 -15.28 -24.46 -14.22
C ALA A 289 -14.02 -23.59 -14.04
N ALA A 290 -14.03 -22.67 -13.07
CA ALA A 290 -12.91 -21.80 -12.71
C ALA A 290 -12.06 -22.36 -11.55
N CYS A 291 -12.35 -23.55 -11.04
CA CYS A 291 -11.62 -24.21 -9.95
C CYS A 291 -10.80 -25.43 -10.43
N ARG A 292 -10.49 -25.50 -11.73
CA ARG A 292 -9.74 -26.61 -12.34
C ARG A 292 -8.27 -26.56 -11.96
N SER A 293 -7.60 -27.71 -11.92
CA SER A 293 -6.18 -27.78 -11.58
C SER A 293 -5.31 -26.93 -12.52
N ALA A 294 -5.66 -26.89 -13.80
CA ALA A 294 -4.91 -26.17 -14.84
C ALA A 294 -5.38 -24.72 -15.06
N ILE A 295 -6.40 -24.23 -14.35
CA ILE A 295 -6.95 -22.89 -14.59
C ILE A 295 -5.87 -21.83 -14.39
N ARG A 296 -5.81 -20.84 -15.29
CA ARG A 296 -4.92 -19.69 -15.19
C ARG A 296 -5.76 -18.41 -15.13
N PHE A 297 -5.42 -17.56 -14.17
CA PHE A 297 -5.86 -16.18 -14.14
C PHE A 297 -4.62 -15.30 -14.07
N HIS A 298 -4.81 -14.01 -14.33
CA HIS A 298 -3.76 -13.03 -14.16
C HIS A 298 -4.38 -11.69 -13.80
N ASP A 299 -3.64 -10.89 -13.05
CA ASP A 299 -4.01 -9.51 -12.77
C ASP A 299 -2.75 -8.69 -12.48
N GLU A 300 -2.87 -7.38 -12.52
CA GLU A 300 -1.79 -6.46 -12.26
C GLU A 300 -1.33 -6.59 -10.80
N PRO A 301 -0.01 -6.61 -10.51
CA PRO A 301 0.48 -6.77 -9.15
C PRO A 301 0.02 -5.67 -8.17
N ALA A 302 -0.39 -4.51 -8.68
CA ALA A 302 -0.96 -3.40 -7.90
C ALA A 302 -2.51 -3.40 -7.88
N GLY A 303 -3.16 -4.28 -8.65
CA GLY A 303 -4.58 -4.25 -9.00
C GLY A 303 -5.58 -4.67 -7.90
N ALA A 304 -5.20 -4.73 -6.63
CA ALA A 304 -6.18 -4.84 -5.54
C ALA A 304 -6.47 -3.43 -4.98
N ASP A 305 -7.27 -2.67 -5.73
CA ASP A 305 -7.82 -1.37 -5.32
C ASP A 305 -9.04 -1.60 -4.41
N ALA A 306 -9.07 -0.99 -3.22
CA ALA A 306 -10.19 -1.09 -2.27
C ALA A 306 -11.51 -0.48 -2.79
N CYS A 307 -11.47 0.36 -3.83
CA CYS A 307 -12.67 0.91 -4.47
C CYS A 307 -13.39 -0.10 -5.37
N PHE A 308 -12.71 -1.19 -5.78
CA PHE A 308 -13.24 -2.27 -6.62
C PHE A 308 -12.80 -3.68 -6.15
N GLY A 309 -12.27 -3.78 -4.94
CA GLY A 309 -11.40 -4.87 -4.49
C GLY A 309 -12.06 -6.23 -4.48
N TRP A 310 -11.57 -7.12 -5.33
CA TRP A 310 -11.92 -8.53 -5.29
C TRP A 310 -11.42 -9.10 -3.96
N ASP A 311 -12.34 -9.30 -3.02
CA ASP A 311 -12.22 -10.08 -1.78
C ASP A 311 -11.99 -11.58 -2.05
N ARG A 312 -11.20 -11.85 -3.09
CA ARG A 312 -10.98 -13.13 -3.76
C ARG A 312 -9.50 -13.41 -4.00
N TYR A 313 -8.58 -12.50 -3.64
CA TYR A 313 -7.14 -12.67 -3.82
C TYR A 313 -6.47 -12.96 -2.48
N GLY A 314 -5.81 -14.11 -2.40
CA GLY A 314 -5.04 -14.58 -1.26
C GLY A 314 -3.68 -15.12 -1.72
N PHE A 315 -3.01 -15.84 -0.83
CA PHE A 315 -1.73 -16.46 -1.15
C PHE A 315 -1.33 -17.49 -0.08
N ARG A 316 -0.32 -18.29 -0.44
CA ARG A 316 0.40 -19.17 0.47
C ARG A 316 1.90 -19.11 0.17
N CYS A 317 2.76 -19.47 1.12
CA CYS A 317 4.20 -19.44 0.92
C CYS A 317 4.76 -20.82 0.54
N VAL A 318 5.86 -20.81 -0.20
CA VAL A 318 6.76 -21.95 -0.37
C VAL A 318 8.17 -21.58 0.09
N ARG A 319 9.00 -22.60 0.32
CA ARG A 319 10.44 -22.45 0.51
C ARG A 319 11.18 -23.72 0.08
N ARG A 320 12.48 -23.62 -0.14
CA ARG A 320 13.31 -24.79 -0.44
C ARG A 320 13.35 -25.77 0.75
N VAL A 321 13.52 -27.05 0.45
CA VAL A 321 13.87 -28.05 1.47
C VAL A 321 15.29 -27.72 1.99
N PRO A 322 15.49 -27.61 3.31
CA PRO A 322 16.83 -27.43 3.89
C PRO A 322 17.78 -28.53 3.41
N ALA A 323 19.00 -28.17 3.01
CA ALA A 323 20.02 -29.17 2.71
C ALA A 323 20.31 -29.97 3.99
N GLU A 324 20.26 -31.31 3.91
CA GLU A 324 20.66 -32.13 5.05
C GLU A 324 22.12 -31.85 5.42
N ALA A 325 22.40 -31.72 6.71
CA ALA A 325 23.71 -31.34 7.22
C ALA A 325 24.76 -32.42 6.89
N GLY A 326 25.53 -32.18 5.83
CA GLY A 326 26.83 -32.80 5.58
C GLY A 326 27.89 -31.70 5.47
N ALA A 327 28.79 -31.62 6.44
CA ALA A 327 30.00 -30.78 6.39
C ALA A 327 31.11 -31.48 5.57
N PRO A 328 32.25 -30.81 5.29
CA PRO A 328 32.47 -29.47 4.73
C PRO A 328 33.34 -29.54 3.46
N ASP A 329 33.54 -28.43 2.74
CA ASP A 329 34.85 -28.15 2.14
C ASP A 329 35.06 -26.65 1.87
N GLY A 330 36.29 -26.22 2.14
CA GLY A 330 36.65 -24.83 2.37
C GLY A 330 36.82 -23.96 1.14
N LEU A 331 36.62 -22.66 1.37
CA LEU A 331 37.19 -21.59 0.56
C LEU A 331 37.99 -20.66 1.50
N PRO A 332 39.12 -20.10 1.03
CA PRO A 332 40.06 -19.39 1.89
C PRO A 332 39.48 -18.03 2.33
N PRO A 333 39.94 -17.50 3.48
CA PRO A 333 39.45 -16.22 3.98
C PRO A 333 39.96 -15.08 3.10
N MET A 334 39.04 -14.30 2.55
CA MET A 334 39.34 -12.94 2.09
C MET A 334 39.61 -12.07 3.31
N GLU A 335 40.82 -11.53 3.40
CA GLU A 335 41.23 -10.59 4.44
C GLU A 335 40.26 -9.40 4.50
N ALA A 336 39.69 -9.19 5.68
CA ALA A 336 38.92 -7.99 5.98
C ALA A 336 39.88 -6.79 6.05
N PRO A 337 39.53 -5.62 5.47
CA PRO A 337 40.26 -4.40 5.76
C PRO A 337 40.11 -4.10 7.26
N ALA A 338 41.24 -3.73 7.88
CA ALA A 338 41.31 -3.36 9.28
C ALA A 338 40.19 -2.38 9.64
N MET A 339 39.32 -2.80 10.56
CA MET A 339 38.37 -1.90 11.19
C MET A 339 39.15 -0.91 12.04
N ASP A 340 39.19 0.32 11.56
CA ASP A 340 39.52 1.45 12.41
C ASP A 340 38.46 1.54 13.51
N SER A 341 38.94 1.60 14.73
CA SER A 341 38.17 1.47 15.95
C SER A 341 37.42 2.76 16.26
N ALA A 342 36.16 2.82 15.85
CA ALA A 342 35.00 3.40 16.55
C ALA A 342 33.86 3.65 15.55
N SER A 343 33.04 2.64 15.25
CA SER A 343 31.78 2.92 14.56
C SER A 343 30.87 3.73 15.50
N PRO A 344 30.44 4.95 15.13
CA PRO A 344 29.45 5.67 15.91
C PRO A 344 28.14 4.88 15.91
N ALA A 345 27.37 5.00 16.99
CA ALA A 345 25.98 4.52 17.03
C ALA A 345 25.22 5.00 15.78
N PRO A 346 24.25 4.22 15.24
CA PRO A 346 23.50 4.65 14.05
C PRO A 346 22.91 6.05 14.27
N PRO A 347 23.04 6.96 13.29
CA PRO A 347 22.69 8.36 13.47
C PRO A 347 21.20 8.50 13.83
N ARG A 348 20.95 9.23 14.93
CA ARG A 348 19.62 9.46 15.50
C ARG A 348 18.77 10.33 14.56
N THR A 349 17.45 10.37 14.80
CA THR A 349 16.56 11.35 14.18
C THR A 349 16.74 12.71 14.86
N GLY A 350 16.93 13.76 14.07
CA GLY A 350 17.01 15.15 14.53
C GLY A 350 15.63 15.71 14.91
N PHE A 351 15.62 16.62 15.88
CA PHE A 351 14.43 17.32 16.35
C PHE A 351 14.73 18.81 16.52
N VAL A 352 14.06 19.65 15.74
CA VAL A 352 14.16 21.10 15.88
C VAL A 352 12.99 21.61 16.71
N PHE A 353 13.32 22.32 17.78
CA PHE A 353 12.38 23.10 18.58
C PHE A 353 13.12 24.26 19.25
N ASP A 354 12.56 25.46 19.10
CA ASP A 354 13.06 26.66 19.76
C ASP A 354 11.93 27.36 20.52
N PRO A 355 12.16 27.82 21.78
CA PRO A 355 11.15 28.56 22.55
C PRO A 355 10.59 29.79 21.85
N VAL A 356 11.33 30.43 20.95
CA VAL A 356 10.86 31.62 20.19
C VAL A 356 9.60 31.31 19.37
N TYR A 357 9.41 30.05 18.96
CA TYR A 357 8.20 29.61 18.24
C TYR A 357 6.91 29.80 19.05
N LEU A 358 7.02 29.79 20.38
CA LEU A 358 5.90 30.03 21.29
C LEU A 358 5.57 31.52 21.43
N GLU A 359 6.47 32.41 21.00
CA GLU A 359 6.29 33.86 21.06
C GLU A 359 5.47 34.41 19.87
N HIS A 360 5.27 33.64 18.80
CA HIS A 360 4.29 33.96 17.77
C HIS A 360 2.86 33.91 18.36
N LYS A 361 2.32 35.02 18.85
CA LYS A 361 0.96 35.06 19.40
C LYS A 361 -0.04 35.38 18.29
N THR A 362 -1.16 34.67 18.30
CA THR A 362 -2.23 34.74 17.29
C THR A 362 -3.57 35.18 17.87
N GLY A 363 -3.60 35.45 19.18
CA GLY A 363 -4.77 35.88 19.93
C GLY A 363 -5.58 34.73 20.55
N PRO A 364 -6.47 35.05 21.51
CA PRO A 364 -7.28 34.05 22.19
C PRO A 364 -8.18 33.27 21.23
N GLY A 365 -8.25 31.95 21.41
CA GLY A 365 -9.16 31.08 20.67
C GLY A 365 -8.76 30.79 19.21
N PHE A 366 -7.63 31.33 18.73
CA PHE A 366 -7.15 31.03 17.39
C PHE A 366 -6.60 29.59 17.29
N PRO A 367 -6.88 28.84 16.21
CA PRO A 367 -6.46 27.44 16.08
C PRO A 367 -4.94 27.28 15.95
N GLU A 368 -4.27 28.15 15.18
CA GLU A 368 -2.81 28.21 15.07
C GLU A 368 -2.24 28.87 16.34
N ARG A 369 -1.94 28.09 17.39
CA ARG A 369 -1.55 28.60 18.72
C ARG A 369 -0.32 27.89 19.31
N PRO A 370 0.41 28.53 20.25
CA PRO A 370 1.61 27.93 20.88
C PRO A 370 1.38 26.55 21.50
N ALA A 371 0.18 26.30 22.04
CA ALA A 371 -0.20 25.04 22.67
C ALA A 371 -0.05 23.81 21.74
N ARG A 372 -0.03 24.01 20.41
CA ARG A 372 0.26 22.97 19.42
C ARG A 372 1.64 22.36 19.66
N LEU A 373 2.68 23.19 19.78
CA LEU A 373 4.04 22.73 20.01
C LEU A 373 4.24 22.19 21.44
N GLU A 374 3.57 22.81 22.42
CA GLU A 374 3.59 22.34 23.81
C GLU A 374 3.02 20.93 23.92
N ALA A 375 1.90 20.64 23.23
CA ALA A 375 1.29 19.31 23.18
C ALA A 375 2.22 18.27 22.55
N ILE A 376 2.88 18.60 21.43
CA ILE A 376 3.89 17.74 20.79
C ILE A 376 5.01 17.41 21.77
N VAL A 377 5.64 18.43 22.37
CA VAL A 377 6.76 18.24 23.30
C VAL A 377 6.34 17.44 24.53
N ALA A 378 5.14 17.71 25.07
CA ALA A 378 4.60 16.97 26.21
C ALA A 378 4.40 15.48 25.86
N ARG A 379 3.82 15.18 24.70
CA ARG A 379 3.61 13.80 24.23
C ARG A 379 4.93 13.06 24.01
N LEU A 380 5.89 13.69 23.32
CA LEU A 380 7.20 13.06 23.08
C LEU A 380 7.96 12.81 24.39
N LYS A 381 7.79 13.65 25.41
CA LYS A 381 8.32 13.41 26.77
C LYS A 381 7.62 12.26 27.47
N GLU A 382 6.28 12.27 27.50
CA GLU A 382 5.45 11.22 28.11
C GLU A 382 5.83 9.83 27.55
N LYS A 383 6.08 9.77 26.25
CA LYS A 383 6.40 8.55 25.51
C LYS A 383 7.88 8.19 25.49
N GLN A 384 8.71 8.95 26.21
CA GLN A 384 10.16 8.75 26.32
C GLN A 384 10.87 8.73 24.95
N LEU A 385 10.34 9.52 24.00
CA LEU A 385 10.92 9.68 22.67
C LEU A 385 11.85 10.88 22.62
N LEU A 386 11.55 11.97 23.32
CA LEU A 386 12.30 13.22 23.21
C LEU A 386 13.80 13.03 23.51
N ASP A 387 14.14 12.26 24.54
CA ASP A 387 15.53 11.99 24.94
C ASP A 387 16.26 11.05 23.97
N ARG A 388 15.55 10.46 23.00
CA ARG A 388 16.07 9.62 21.91
C ARG A 388 16.25 10.39 20.59
N LEU A 389 15.81 11.64 20.53
CA LEU A 389 16.02 12.54 19.40
C LEU A 389 17.26 13.40 19.61
N GLU A 390 17.91 13.79 18.51
CA GLU A 390 19.04 14.71 18.54
C GLU A 390 18.54 16.15 18.41
N ARG A 391 18.77 16.99 19.42
CA ARG A 391 18.24 18.35 19.41
C ARG A 391 19.06 19.24 18.47
N LEU A 392 18.38 19.89 17.55
CA LEU A 392 18.98 20.82 16.59
C LEU A 392 18.50 22.25 16.87
N ALA A 393 19.44 23.18 16.97
CA ALA A 393 19.15 24.61 17.14
C ALA A 393 19.00 25.29 15.78
N PRO A 394 18.08 26.27 15.62
CA PRO A 394 17.96 27.02 14.38
C PRO A 394 19.24 27.74 13.98
N VAL A 395 19.48 27.87 12.67
CA VAL A 395 20.52 28.75 12.14
C VAL A 395 20.19 30.20 12.50
N SER A 396 21.21 30.96 12.95
CA SER A 396 21.05 32.30 13.49
C SER A 396 20.73 33.40 12.46
N ASP A 397 21.13 33.21 11.20
CA ASP A 397 20.89 34.20 10.13
C ASP A 397 20.40 33.54 8.83
N PRO A 398 19.11 33.18 8.74
CA PRO A 398 18.53 32.57 7.55
C PRO A 398 17.98 33.60 6.54
N LEU A 399 18.14 34.91 6.79
CA LEU A 399 17.47 35.96 5.99
C LEU A 399 17.84 35.92 4.50
N ALA A 400 19.12 35.67 4.19
CA ALA A 400 19.58 35.53 2.81
C ALA A 400 18.84 34.40 2.07
N TRP A 401 18.54 33.30 2.78
CA TRP A 401 17.82 32.15 2.22
C TRP A 401 16.32 32.39 2.11
N ILE A 402 15.74 33.14 3.04
CA ILE A 402 14.36 33.60 2.92
C ILE A 402 14.20 34.47 1.66
N ALA A 403 15.19 35.33 1.37
CA ALA A 403 15.19 36.20 0.18
C ALA A 403 15.37 35.46 -1.17
N GLU A 404 15.75 34.17 -1.17
CA GLU A 404 15.77 33.34 -2.39
C GLU A 404 14.37 32.89 -2.83
N VAL A 405 13.37 33.04 -1.96
CA VAL A 405 11.96 32.68 -2.22
C VAL A 405 11.05 33.91 -2.13
N HIS A 406 11.31 34.79 -1.16
CA HIS A 406 10.43 35.92 -0.85
C HIS A 406 11.03 37.23 -1.33
N ALA A 407 10.20 38.09 -1.91
CA ALA A 407 10.64 39.41 -2.34
C ALA A 407 11.18 40.22 -1.14
N PRO A 408 12.32 40.93 -1.26
CA PRO A 408 12.88 41.71 -0.15
C PRO A 408 11.90 42.74 0.44
N ALA A 409 11.08 43.36 -0.41
CA ALA A 409 10.04 44.28 0.01
C ALA A 409 8.94 43.61 0.86
N TYR A 410 8.64 42.33 0.58
CA TYR A 410 7.71 41.55 1.37
C TYR A 410 8.29 41.23 2.76
N ILE A 411 9.55 40.76 2.83
CA ILE A 411 10.23 40.47 4.11
C ILE A 411 10.21 41.70 5.03
N GLU A 412 10.57 42.87 4.49
CA GLU A 412 10.53 44.13 5.24
C GLU A 412 9.11 44.53 5.66
N ARG A 413 8.09 44.24 4.83
CA ARG A 413 6.69 44.46 5.18
C ARG A 413 6.26 43.59 6.35
N VAL A 414 6.59 42.29 6.35
CA VAL A 414 6.31 41.38 7.47
C VAL A 414 6.96 41.90 8.75
N LYS A 415 8.25 42.27 8.69
CA LYS A 415 9.00 42.80 9.83
C LYS A 415 8.33 44.02 10.44
N LYS A 416 7.98 45.02 9.61
CA LYS A 416 7.33 46.26 10.04
C LYS A 416 5.93 46.00 10.61
N ALA A 417 5.14 45.14 9.97
CA ALA A 417 3.80 44.80 10.43
C ALA A 417 3.81 44.12 11.80
N CYS A 418 4.75 43.19 12.02
CA CYS A 418 4.92 42.56 13.33
C CYS A 418 5.32 43.60 14.38
N ALA A 419 6.35 44.40 14.11
CA ALA A 419 6.82 45.45 15.04
C ALA A 419 5.70 46.44 15.41
N ALA A 420 4.82 46.79 14.47
CA ALA A 420 3.70 47.70 14.68
C ALA A 420 2.59 47.16 15.60
N CYS A 421 2.58 45.85 15.90
CA CYS A 421 1.57 45.25 16.77
C CYS A 421 1.71 45.69 18.24
N GLY A 422 2.92 46.06 18.70
CA GLY A 422 3.19 46.26 20.13
C GLY A 422 2.76 45.03 20.94
N ASP A 423 1.99 45.25 22.02
CA ASP A 423 1.44 44.19 22.85
C ASP A 423 0.14 43.56 22.28
N GLY A 424 -0.34 44.06 21.14
CA GLY A 424 -1.58 43.61 20.50
C GLY A 424 -1.40 42.48 19.48
N ILE A 425 -2.51 42.10 18.87
CA ILE A 425 -2.57 41.16 17.74
C ILE A 425 -2.99 41.91 16.48
N GLY A 426 -2.12 41.92 15.48
CA GLY A 426 -2.40 42.42 14.13
C GLY A 426 -2.82 41.31 13.18
N ARG A 427 -3.09 41.65 11.92
CA ARG A 427 -3.33 40.72 10.82
C ARG A 427 -2.54 41.16 9.59
N LEU A 428 -2.04 40.21 8.83
CA LEU A 428 -1.24 40.47 7.64
C LEU A 428 -2.00 40.08 6.35
N ASP A 429 -1.79 40.87 5.30
CA ASP A 429 -2.22 40.63 3.92
C ASP A 429 -3.69 40.15 3.77
N THR A 430 -3.93 38.86 3.50
CA THR A 430 -5.28 38.27 3.32
C THR A 430 -6.16 38.38 4.57
N GLY A 431 -5.59 38.74 5.71
CA GLY A 431 -6.28 38.96 6.97
C GLY A 431 -6.46 37.69 7.79
N ASP A 432 -6.20 36.51 7.22
CA ASP A 432 -6.22 35.22 7.90
C ASP A 432 -4.92 34.92 8.66
N CYS A 433 -3.85 35.70 8.48
CA CYS A 433 -2.58 35.56 9.23
C CYS A 433 -2.51 36.52 10.45
N PRO A 434 -2.95 36.12 11.65
CA PRO A 434 -2.74 36.92 12.85
C PRO A 434 -1.25 36.99 13.20
N ILE A 435 -0.80 38.16 13.63
CA ILE A 435 0.59 38.43 13.97
C ILE A 435 0.70 39.22 15.29
N SER A 436 1.88 39.19 15.89
CA SER A 436 2.24 39.88 17.13
C SER A 436 3.67 40.41 16.97
N ALA A 437 4.15 41.21 17.94
CA ALA A 437 5.49 41.80 17.89
C ALA A 437 6.62 40.78 17.61
N ARG A 438 6.48 39.55 18.11
CA ARG A 438 7.50 38.49 18.04
C ARG A 438 7.28 37.49 16.91
N SER A 439 6.24 37.69 16.10
CA SER A 439 5.95 36.80 14.95
C SER A 439 7.05 36.78 13.90
N TYR A 440 7.69 37.92 13.64
CA TYR A 440 8.79 37.99 12.66
C TYR A 440 9.99 37.17 13.13
N ASP A 441 10.41 37.34 14.39
CA ASP A 441 11.54 36.60 14.97
C ASP A 441 11.27 35.09 14.95
N ALA A 442 10.05 34.68 15.32
CA ALA A 442 9.61 33.28 15.25
C ALA A 442 9.63 32.74 13.80
N ALA A 443 9.14 33.50 12.83
CA ALA A 443 9.11 33.09 11.42
C ALA A 443 10.53 32.96 10.82
N VAL A 444 11.44 33.88 11.16
CA VAL A 444 12.86 33.79 10.78
C VAL A 444 13.49 32.53 11.39
N ALA A 445 13.26 32.29 12.68
CA ALA A 445 13.77 31.10 13.36
C ALA A 445 13.14 29.79 12.85
N ALA A 446 11.89 29.81 12.36
CA ALA A 446 11.24 28.63 11.76
C ALA A 446 11.97 28.21 10.47
N ALA A 447 12.24 29.17 9.58
CA ALA A 447 13.07 28.93 8.39
C ALA A 447 14.48 28.46 8.78
N GLY A 448 15.13 29.13 9.75
CA GLY A 448 16.44 28.75 10.26
C GLY A 448 16.49 27.34 10.86
N GLY A 449 15.39 26.89 11.47
CA GLY A 449 15.22 25.54 11.97
C GLY A 449 15.26 24.49 10.86
N ALA A 450 14.54 24.75 9.76
CA ALA A 450 14.58 23.88 8.59
C ALA A 450 15.98 23.83 7.96
N LEU A 451 16.71 24.95 7.89
CA LEU A 451 18.09 24.98 7.40
C LEU A 451 19.04 24.16 8.28
N ALA A 452 18.91 24.26 9.61
CA ALA A 452 19.73 23.49 10.55
C ALA A 452 19.50 21.98 10.39
N ALA A 453 18.25 21.56 10.21
CA ALA A 453 17.91 20.17 9.92
C ALA A 453 18.52 19.67 8.60
N VAL A 454 18.47 20.49 7.54
CA VAL A 454 19.13 20.16 6.27
C VAL A 454 20.64 20.00 6.46
N ASP A 455 21.32 20.94 7.11
CA ASP A 455 22.76 20.85 7.36
C ASP A 455 23.12 19.58 8.16
N ALA A 456 22.33 19.26 9.19
CA ALA A 456 22.56 18.08 10.03
C ALA A 456 22.35 16.76 9.25
N VAL A 457 21.36 16.70 8.36
CA VAL A 457 21.10 15.55 7.49
C VAL A 457 22.16 15.40 6.40
N VAL A 458 22.57 16.48 5.73
CA VAL A 458 23.59 16.43 4.68
C VAL A 458 24.96 16.05 5.25
N SER A 459 25.31 16.55 6.45
CA SER A 459 26.57 16.20 7.13
C SER A 459 26.59 14.79 7.72
N GLY A 460 25.43 14.13 7.79
CA GLY A 460 25.31 12.81 8.43
C GLY A 460 25.29 12.85 9.97
N THR A 461 25.19 14.05 10.57
CA THR A 461 25.01 14.22 12.03
C THR A 461 23.74 13.51 12.51
N VAL A 462 22.68 13.56 11.69
CA VAL A 462 21.43 12.82 11.88
C VAL A 462 21.05 12.15 10.57
N ARG A 463 20.29 11.05 10.64
CA ARG A 463 19.82 10.35 9.42
C ARG A 463 18.76 11.16 8.70
N ASN A 464 17.80 11.66 9.47
CA ASN A 464 16.65 12.44 9.06
C ASN A 464 16.26 13.37 10.21
N ALA A 465 15.33 14.31 10.00
CA ALA A 465 14.89 15.20 11.06
C ALA A 465 13.41 15.58 10.96
N PHE A 466 12.80 15.87 12.11
CA PHE A 466 11.49 16.53 12.23
C PHE A 466 11.65 17.92 12.83
N CYS A 467 11.10 18.93 12.17
CA CYS A 467 11.16 20.32 12.58
C CYS A 467 9.79 20.75 13.14
N ALA A 468 9.67 20.78 14.47
CA ALA A 468 8.49 21.28 15.17
C ALA A 468 8.49 22.81 15.21
N VAL A 469 8.45 23.42 14.01
CA VAL A 469 8.54 24.86 13.79
C VAL A 469 7.17 25.53 13.83
N ARG A 470 7.15 26.84 14.11
CA ARG A 470 5.96 27.68 14.06
C ARG A 470 6.37 29.14 13.93
N PRO A 471 5.75 29.95 13.03
CA PRO A 471 4.59 29.67 12.17
C PRO A 471 4.83 28.68 11.00
N PRO A 472 3.76 28.12 10.40
CA PRO A 472 3.82 27.29 9.19
C PRO A 472 4.24 28.10 7.95
N GLY A 473 4.38 27.45 6.79
CA GLY A 473 4.95 28.07 5.59
C GLY A 473 4.31 27.76 4.23
N HIS A 474 3.71 26.60 4.00
CA HIS A 474 3.43 26.11 2.63
C HIS A 474 2.43 26.97 1.79
N HIS A 475 1.67 27.88 2.43
CA HIS A 475 0.77 28.81 1.75
C HIS A 475 1.41 30.17 1.40
N ALA A 476 2.53 30.53 2.02
CA ALA A 476 3.16 31.84 1.80
C ALA A 476 3.68 31.93 0.36
N LEU A 477 3.16 32.92 -0.38
CA LEU A 477 3.56 33.25 -1.74
C LEU A 477 4.82 34.12 -1.73
N THR A 478 5.45 34.27 -2.89
CA THR A 478 6.66 35.11 -3.08
C THR A 478 6.53 36.52 -2.48
N ASP A 479 5.34 37.12 -2.50
CA ASP A 479 5.11 38.49 -2.05
C ASP A 479 3.95 38.67 -1.07
N ARG A 480 3.42 37.59 -0.49
CA ARG A 480 2.16 37.63 0.28
C ARG A 480 2.06 36.53 1.36
N ALA A 481 1.65 36.95 2.56
CA ALA A 481 1.24 36.04 3.63
C ALA A 481 -0.20 35.57 3.43
N MET A 482 -0.47 34.29 3.66
CA MET A 482 -1.82 33.73 3.70
C MET A 482 -1.82 32.37 4.40
N GLY A 483 -2.98 31.89 4.85
CA GLY A 483 -3.12 30.53 5.42
C GLY A 483 -2.25 30.32 6.65
N PHE A 484 -2.17 31.35 7.50
CA PHE A 484 -1.30 31.41 8.70
C PHE A 484 0.21 31.43 8.41
N CYS A 485 0.62 31.36 7.14
CA CYS A 485 2.01 31.27 6.73
C CYS A 485 2.60 32.66 6.50
N LEU A 486 3.74 32.93 7.14
CA LEU A 486 4.50 34.18 6.96
C LEU A 486 5.63 33.98 5.94
N PHE A 487 6.45 32.94 6.12
CA PHE A 487 7.50 32.58 5.16
C PHE A 487 7.38 31.09 4.82
N ASN A 488 7.61 30.78 3.54
CA ASN A 488 7.56 29.41 3.05
C ASN A 488 8.79 28.60 3.47
N ASN A 489 8.72 27.99 4.67
CA ASN A 489 9.82 27.25 5.29
C ASN A 489 10.37 26.14 4.38
N VAL A 490 9.49 25.34 3.76
CA VAL A 490 9.89 24.21 2.90
C VAL A 490 10.53 24.68 1.59
N ALA A 491 10.02 25.76 0.98
CA ALA A 491 10.61 26.33 -0.23
C ALA A 491 12.00 26.94 0.05
N VAL A 492 12.16 27.61 1.19
CA VAL A 492 13.46 28.14 1.63
C VAL A 492 14.45 27.00 1.87
N ALA A 493 14.02 25.92 2.51
CA ALA A 493 14.84 24.71 2.67
C ALA A 493 15.21 24.07 1.32
N ALA A 494 14.30 24.01 0.36
CA ALA A 494 14.57 23.46 -0.97
C ALA A 494 15.64 24.27 -1.72
N ARG A 495 15.54 25.61 -1.70
CA ARG A 495 16.58 26.49 -2.26
C ARG A 495 17.92 26.32 -1.56
N TYR A 496 17.91 26.15 -0.24
CA TYR A 496 19.12 25.89 0.53
C TYR A 496 19.81 24.58 0.13
N VAL A 497 19.05 23.51 -0.02
CA VAL A 497 19.53 22.21 -0.51
C VAL A 497 20.19 22.35 -1.89
N GLN A 498 19.51 23.01 -2.83
CA GLN A 498 20.02 23.21 -4.20
C GLN A 498 21.28 24.08 -4.24
N THR A 499 21.27 25.21 -3.54
CA THR A 499 22.29 26.23 -3.70
C THR A 499 23.49 26.03 -2.78
N LYS A 500 23.29 25.75 -1.49
CA LYS A 500 24.40 25.52 -0.55
C LYS A 500 25.00 24.14 -0.74
N HIS A 501 24.16 23.11 -0.76
CA HIS A 501 24.61 21.71 -0.76
C HIS A 501 24.76 21.10 -2.16
N LYS A 502 24.41 21.85 -3.21
CA LYS A 502 24.56 21.43 -4.62
C LYS A 502 23.82 20.12 -4.94
N LEU A 503 22.74 19.85 -4.20
CA LEU A 503 21.84 18.72 -4.44
C LEU A 503 20.70 19.21 -5.32
N ALA A 504 20.78 18.89 -6.62
CA ALA A 504 20.01 19.58 -7.64
C ALA A 504 18.52 19.25 -7.58
N ASN A 505 18.16 17.97 -7.41
CA ASN A 505 16.77 17.52 -7.50
C ASN A 505 16.17 17.37 -6.11
N VAL A 506 15.11 18.12 -5.80
CA VAL A 506 14.45 18.02 -4.48
C VAL A 506 13.00 17.57 -4.67
N LEU A 507 12.61 16.54 -3.94
CA LEU A 507 11.21 16.16 -3.80
C LEU A 507 10.62 16.93 -2.61
N ILE A 508 9.48 17.57 -2.82
CA ILE A 508 8.64 18.10 -1.74
C ILE A 508 7.34 17.31 -1.73
N ALA A 509 7.11 16.54 -0.67
CA ALA A 509 5.86 15.82 -0.43
C ALA A 509 5.02 16.58 0.60
N ASP A 510 3.84 17.05 0.20
CA ASP A 510 2.92 17.80 1.04
C ASP A 510 1.66 16.98 1.34
N TRP A 511 1.43 16.69 2.62
CA TRP A 511 0.23 16.00 3.10
C TRP A 511 -0.62 16.84 4.04
N ASP A 512 -0.31 18.13 4.20
CA ASP A 512 -1.23 19.05 4.84
C ASP A 512 -2.57 18.99 4.12
N VAL A 513 -3.68 19.07 4.88
CA VAL A 513 -5.01 18.91 4.30
C VAL A 513 -5.36 20.01 3.30
N HIS A 514 -4.70 21.17 3.41
CA HIS A 514 -4.85 22.29 2.52
C HIS A 514 -3.83 22.23 1.39
N HIS A 515 -4.21 22.73 0.21
CA HIS A 515 -3.26 22.78 -0.90
C HIS A 515 -2.12 23.76 -0.60
N GLY A 516 -0.87 23.30 -0.58
CA GLY A 516 0.35 24.11 -0.43
C GLY A 516 0.64 25.02 -1.63
N ASN A 517 -0.27 25.95 -1.90
CA ASN A 517 -0.27 26.83 -3.08
C ASN A 517 0.96 27.74 -3.15
N GLY A 518 1.54 28.12 -2.01
CA GLY A 518 2.76 28.93 -1.96
C GLY A 518 3.97 28.15 -2.48
N THR A 519 4.08 26.88 -2.04
CA THR A 519 5.13 25.97 -2.51
C THR A 519 4.98 25.66 -3.99
N GLN A 520 3.74 25.40 -4.44
CA GLN A 520 3.47 25.21 -5.86
C GLN A 520 3.87 26.43 -6.70
N GLU A 521 3.48 27.65 -6.28
CA GLU A 521 3.79 28.89 -6.99
C GLU A 521 5.30 29.12 -7.11
N ALA A 522 6.04 28.97 -6.01
CA ALA A 522 7.49 29.19 -5.96
C ALA A 522 8.29 28.32 -6.96
N PHE A 523 7.74 27.17 -7.36
CA PHE A 523 8.43 26.18 -8.18
C PHE A 523 7.67 25.73 -9.42
N TYR A 524 6.57 26.41 -9.79
CA TYR A 524 5.67 25.95 -10.85
C TYR A 524 6.35 25.73 -12.22
N GLU A 525 7.39 26.51 -12.51
CA GLU A 525 8.18 26.39 -13.74
C GLU A 525 9.55 25.69 -13.56
N ASN A 526 9.85 25.18 -12.36
CA ASN A 526 11.15 24.63 -12.01
C ASN A 526 11.17 23.09 -12.12
N PRO A 527 11.83 22.50 -13.14
CA PRO A 527 11.88 21.04 -13.30
C PRO A 527 12.75 20.33 -12.25
N SER A 528 13.57 21.05 -11.50
CA SER A 528 14.46 20.47 -10.48
C SER A 528 13.80 20.34 -9.10
N ILE A 529 12.54 20.76 -8.98
CA ILE A 529 11.71 20.53 -7.81
C ILE A 529 10.52 19.69 -8.26
N PHE A 530 10.35 18.52 -7.67
CA PHE A 530 9.13 17.74 -7.84
C PHE A 530 8.21 18.01 -6.65
N TYR A 531 7.10 18.70 -6.89
CA TYR A 531 6.10 19.01 -5.87
C TYR A 531 4.93 18.03 -5.97
N PHE A 532 4.65 17.35 -4.88
CA PHE A 532 3.51 16.44 -4.76
C PHE A 532 2.64 16.89 -3.60
N SER A 533 1.32 16.93 -3.80
CA SER A 533 0.38 17.27 -2.74
C SER A 533 -0.86 16.39 -2.76
N THR A 534 -1.22 15.85 -1.60
CA THR A 534 -2.57 15.34 -1.31
C THR A 534 -3.29 16.35 -0.45
N HIS A 535 -4.47 16.80 -0.86
CA HIS A 535 -5.23 17.80 -0.12
C HIS A 535 -6.72 17.65 -0.41
N ARG A 536 -7.56 18.14 0.50
CA ARG A 536 -9.00 18.20 0.27
C ARG A 536 -9.30 19.19 -0.86
N PHE A 537 -10.16 18.82 -1.80
CA PHE A 537 -10.51 19.69 -2.93
C PHE A 537 -11.96 19.46 -3.42
N PRO A 538 -12.70 20.53 -3.79
CA PRO A 538 -12.36 21.94 -3.63
C PRO A 538 -12.39 22.36 -2.15
N PHE A 539 -11.34 23.05 -1.69
CA PHE A 539 -11.22 23.51 -0.32
C PHE A 539 -10.36 24.78 -0.25
N TYR A 540 -9.58 25.01 0.81
CA TYR A 540 -8.67 26.15 0.89
C TYR A 540 -7.41 25.92 0.03
N PRO A 541 -6.97 26.92 -0.77
CA PRO A 541 -7.59 28.23 -1.02
C PRO A 541 -8.47 28.26 -2.29
N GLY A 542 -8.78 27.09 -2.87
CA GLY A 542 -9.51 26.96 -4.14
C GLY A 542 -8.63 26.63 -5.34
N SER A 543 -7.36 26.29 -5.10
CA SER A 543 -6.38 25.77 -6.08
C SER A 543 -6.02 24.32 -5.77
N GLY A 544 -5.12 23.71 -6.54
CA GLY A 544 -4.68 22.32 -6.33
C GLY A 544 -5.44 21.31 -7.19
N SER A 545 -6.09 21.76 -8.27
CA SER A 545 -6.74 20.82 -9.19
C SER A 545 -5.72 19.87 -9.80
N SER A 546 -6.14 18.65 -10.16
CA SER A 546 -5.26 17.67 -10.83
C SER A 546 -4.77 18.12 -12.21
N ALA A 547 -5.35 19.19 -12.77
CA ALA A 547 -4.94 19.79 -14.04
C ALA A 547 -3.74 20.75 -13.87
N GLU A 548 -3.49 21.26 -12.66
CA GLU A 548 -2.31 22.06 -12.34
C GLU A 548 -1.10 21.14 -12.24
N ARG A 549 -0.26 21.12 -13.28
CA ARG A 549 0.85 20.17 -13.43
C ARG A 549 2.21 20.83 -13.59
N GLY A 550 2.30 22.13 -13.34
CA GLY A 550 3.46 22.97 -13.65
C GLY A 550 3.26 23.74 -14.95
N ALA A 551 4.28 24.48 -15.35
CA ALA A 551 4.30 25.20 -16.63
C ALA A 551 5.73 25.31 -17.18
N GLY A 552 5.85 25.62 -18.48
CA GLY A 552 7.15 25.83 -19.11
C GLY A 552 8.07 24.63 -18.94
N LYS A 553 9.24 24.84 -18.32
CA LYS A 553 10.20 23.75 -18.05
C LYS A 553 9.74 22.83 -16.91
N GLY A 554 8.90 23.32 -16.00
CA GLY A 554 8.35 22.57 -14.86
C GLY A 554 7.10 21.75 -15.20
N GLU A 555 6.67 21.71 -16.46
CA GLU A 555 5.53 20.89 -16.89
C GLU A 555 5.75 19.41 -16.51
N GLY A 556 4.83 18.86 -15.72
CA GLY A 556 4.92 17.50 -15.16
C GLY A 556 5.71 17.39 -13.86
N ALA A 557 6.28 18.47 -13.34
CA ALA A 557 7.00 18.50 -12.06
C ALA A 557 6.09 18.83 -10.86
N THR A 558 4.79 19.07 -11.10
CA THR A 558 3.77 19.18 -10.06
C THR A 558 2.75 18.06 -10.20
N LEU A 559 2.44 17.40 -9.09
CA LEU A 559 1.45 16.33 -9.02
C LEU A 559 0.49 16.57 -7.85
N ASN A 560 -0.64 17.18 -8.18
CA ASN A 560 -1.76 17.34 -7.25
C ASN A 560 -2.67 16.12 -7.27
N VAL A 561 -3.01 15.64 -6.07
CA VAL A 561 -3.99 14.57 -5.84
C VAL A 561 -5.14 15.14 -5.01
N PRO A 562 -6.15 15.74 -5.66
CA PRO A 562 -7.32 16.28 -4.98
C PRO A 562 -8.16 15.16 -4.35
N LEU A 563 -8.55 15.34 -3.10
CA LEU A 563 -9.31 14.36 -2.32
C LEU A 563 -10.69 14.89 -1.93
N ARG A 564 -11.69 14.00 -1.95
CA ARG A 564 -13.01 14.30 -1.40
C ARG A 564 -12.94 14.40 0.13
N ALA A 565 -13.83 15.21 0.70
CA ALA A 565 -14.03 15.24 2.15
C ALA A 565 -14.29 13.82 2.69
N GLY A 566 -13.74 13.52 3.87
CA GLY A 566 -13.84 12.20 4.50
C GLY A 566 -12.97 11.09 3.90
N ALA A 567 -12.12 11.37 2.90
CA ALA A 567 -11.07 10.43 2.50
C ALA A 567 -10.16 10.12 3.69
N GLY A 568 -9.81 8.86 3.89
CA GLY A 568 -9.05 8.39 5.04
C GLY A 568 -7.68 7.83 4.65
N ASP A 569 -7.12 7.04 5.55
CA ASP A 569 -5.76 6.48 5.43
C ASP A 569 -5.55 5.75 4.10
N ALA A 570 -6.52 4.95 3.67
CA ALA A 570 -6.40 4.13 2.47
C ALA A 570 -6.24 4.97 1.20
N GLU A 571 -7.10 5.97 0.99
CA GLU A 571 -7.06 6.81 -0.21
C GLU A 571 -5.79 7.67 -0.26
N ILE A 572 -5.35 8.20 0.87
CA ILE A 572 -4.14 9.04 0.94
C ILE A 572 -2.89 8.17 0.79
N LEU A 573 -2.84 7.01 1.46
CA LEU A 573 -1.73 6.07 1.29
C LEU A 573 -1.64 5.54 -0.15
N GLU A 574 -2.77 5.31 -0.82
CA GLU A 574 -2.80 4.96 -2.24
C GLU A 574 -2.19 6.09 -3.09
N ALA A 575 -2.53 7.35 -2.84
CA ALA A 575 -1.90 8.48 -3.54
C ALA A 575 -0.37 8.49 -3.34
N PHE A 576 0.11 8.15 -2.15
CA PHE A 576 1.54 8.07 -1.86
C PHE A 576 2.22 6.87 -2.55
N GLU A 577 1.63 5.68 -2.49
CA GLU A 577 2.23 4.45 -3.04
C GLU A 577 2.08 4.35 -4.57
N ALA A 578 0.91 4.68 -5.11
CA ALA A 578 0.58 4.51 -6.52
C ALA A 578 0.93 5.73 -7.38
N LYS A 579 1.02 6.93 -6.79
CA LYS A 579 1.30 8.17 -7.55
C LYS A 579 2.64 8.80 -7.16
N LEU A 580 2.82 9.19 -5.89
CA LEU A 580 4.06 9.85 -5.45
C LEU A 580 5.28 8.96 -5.67
N LYS A 581 5.28 7.74 -5.12
CA LYS A 581 6.44 6.87 -5.14
C LYS A 581 6.97 6.57 -6.54
N PRO A 582 6.17 6.12 -7.53
CA PRO A 582 6.69 5.92 -8.88
C PRO A 582 7.20 7.22 -9.52
N ALA A 583 6.50 8.34 -9.33
CA ALA A 583 6.94 9.63 -9.86
C ALA A 583 8.27 10.09 -9.23
N ALA A 584 8.42 9.96 -7.92
CA ALA A 584 9.64 10.28 -7.19
C ALA A 584 10.81 9.38 -7.61
N LEU A 585 10.58 8.08 -7.80
CA LEU A 585 11.62 7.16 -8.28
C LEU A 585 12.07 7.48 -9.72
N ALA A 586 11.16 7.95 -10.57
CA ALA A 586 11.50 8.43 -11.90
C ALA A 586 12.28 9.76 -11.85
N PHE A 587 11.87 10.66 -10.96
CA PHE A 587 12.49 11.95 -10.71
C PHE A 587 13.90 11.84 -10.10
N LYS A 588 14.14 10.81 -9.26
CA LYS A 588 15.40 10.54 -8.56
C LYS A 588 15.87 11.75 -7.72
N PRO A 589 15.13 12.12 -6.65
CA PRO A 589 15.51 13.24 -5.82
C PRO A 589 16.84 12.98 -5.11
N ASP A 590 17.65 14.04 -4.98
CA ASP A 590 18.85 14.11 -4.16
C ASP A 590 18.55 14.42 -2.68
N PHE A 591 17.33 14.88 -2.39
CA PHE A 591 16.84 15.20 -1.05
C PHE A 591 15.31 15.14 -1.00
N VAL A 592 14.75 14.67 0.11
CA VAL A 592 13.30 14.67 0.34
C VAL A 592 12.94 15.67 1.44
N LEU A 593 12.04 16.58 1.12
CA LEU A 593 11.41 17.48 2.08
C LEU A 593 9.93 17.09 2.23
N VAL A 594 9.41 17.23 3.44
CA VAL A 594 8.00 16.96 3.73
C VAL A 594 7.37 18.20 4.36
N SER A 595 6.33 18.73 3.73
CA SER A 595 5.39 19.66 4.38
C SER A 595 4.43 18.82 5.22
N ALA A 596 4.71 18.72 6.53
CA ALA A 596 4.02 17.81 7.43
C ALA A 596 2.93 18.52 8.23
N GLY A 597 1.77 18.73 7.59
CA GLY A 597 0.54 19.12 8.27
C GLY A 597 -0.17 17.90 8.87
N PHE A 598 -0.71 18.03 10.08
CA PHE A 598 -1.45 16.96 10.74
C PHE A 598 -2.95 17.26 10.88
N ASP A 599 -3.45 18.19 10.06
CA ASP A 599 -4.85 18.64 10.03
C ASP A 599 -5.76 17.80 9.13
N ALA A 600 -5.22 16.82 8.38
CA ALA A 600 -6.06 15.81 7.73
C ALA A 600 -6.60 14.77 8.72
N HIS A 601 -6.15 14.79 9.98
CA HIS A 601 -6.64 13.90 11.03
C HIS A 601 -8.16 14.03 11.21
N ARG A 602 -8.84 12.90 11.43
CA ARG A 602 -10.32 12.84 11.55
C ARG A 602 -10.93 13.73 12.65
N ASP A 603 -10.14 14.05 13.66
CA ASP A 603 -10.53 14.86 14.82
C ASP A 603 -10.13 16.34 14.66
N ASP A 604 -9.47 16.71 13.56
CA ASP A 604 -9.05 18.09 13.33
C ASP A 604 -10.25 18.99 12.98
N PRO A 605 -10.36 20.18 13.59
CA PRO A 605 -11.50 21.07 13.35
C PRO A 605 -11.50 21.75 11.97
N LEU A 606 -10.37 21.77 11.25
CA LEU A 606 -10.21 22.53 10.01
C LEU A 606 -10.03 21.66 8.75
N GLY A 607 -9.63 20.39 8.85
CA GLY A 607 -9.35 19.59 7.64
C GLY A 607 -10.56 18.91 6.99
N GLY A 608 -11.34 18.14 7.76
CA GLY A 608 -12.48 17.38 7.23
C GLY A 608 -12.10 16.17 6.34
N LEU A 609 -10.89 15.66 6.49
CA LEU A 609 -10.50 14.31 6.06
C LEU A 609 -10.57 13.34 7.25
N ALA A 610 -10.30 12.07 7.04
CA ALA A 610 -10.45 11.01 8.04
C ALA A 610 -9.14 10.27 8.34
N MET A 611 -8.00 10.97 8.29
CA MET A 611 -6.70 10.38 8.60
C MET A 611 -6.60 9.99 10.07
N THR A 612 -5.76 8.99 10.34
CA THR A 612 -5.35 8.57 11.67
C THR A 612 -3.85 8.81 11.88
N ALA A 613 -3.40 8.75 13.13
CA ALA A 613 -1.97 8.80 13.46
C ALA A 613 -1.19 7.67 12.75
N GLU A 614 -1.76 6.47 12.67
CA GLU A 614 -1.21 5.33 11.95
C GLU A 614 -1.10 5.60 10.44
N GLY A 615 -2.09 6.30 9.86
CA GLY A 615 -2.04 6.79 8.49
C GLY A 615 -0.82 7.66 8.25
N TYR A 616 -0.57 8.65 9.12
CA TYR A 616 0.64 9.49 9.02
C TYR A 616 1.93 8.68 9.15
N ALA A 617 2.00 7.69 10.05
CA ALA A 617 3.14 6.78 10.12
C ALA A 617 3.34 6.01 8.80
N ALA A 618 2.26 5.55 8.16
CA ALA A 618 2.33 4.90 6.86
C ALA A 618 2.89 5.82 5.78
N LEU A 619 2.39 7.06 5.66
CA LEU A 619 2.91 8.06 4.72
C LEU A 619 4.39 8.34 4.96
N THR A 620 4.78 8.46 6.22
CA THR A 620 6.18 8.65 6.65
C THR A 620 7.08 7.53 6.14
N ARG A 621 6.66 6.28 6.29
CA ARG A 621 7.43 5.14 5.79
C ARG A 621 7.56 5.16 4.26
N VAL A 622 6.55 5.65 3.52
CA VAL A 622 6.66 5.82 2.06
C VAL A 622 7.77 6.81 1.71
N VAL A 623 7.73 8.03 2.27
CA VAL A 623 8.71 9.07 1.95
C VAL A 623 10.12 8.71 2.42
N ARG A 624 10.25 7.98 3.54
CA ARG A 624 11.52 7.39 3.96
C ARG A 624 12.06 6.38 2.98
N ARG A 625 11.23 5.44 2.49
CA ARG A 625 11.66 4.48 1.47
C ARG A 625 12.13 5.18 0.20
N ILE A 626 11.44 6.26 -0.21
CA ILE A 626 11.90 7.09 -1.33
C ILE A 626 13.26 7.68 -1.02
N ALA A 627 13.44 8.29 0.15
CA ALA A 627 14.70 8.89 0.55
C ALA A 627 15.86 7.87 0.64
N ASP A 628 15.60 6.70 1.22
CA ASP A 628 16.56 5.59 1.32
C ASP A 628 16.99 5.11 -0.07
N THR A 629 16.04 5.02 -0.99
CA THR A 629 16.28 4.55 -2.36
C THR A 629 17.02 5.58 -3.22
N CYS A 630 16.65 6.86 -3.12
CA CYS A 630 17.10 7.89 -4.06
C CYS A 630 18.25 8.74 -3.51
N CYS A 631 18.26 9.04 -2.21
CA CYS A 631 19.14 10.04 -1.62
C CYS A 631 19.80 9.62 -0.31
N ARG A 632 20.07 8.33 -0.12
CA ARG A 632 20.78 7.79 1.07
C ARG A 632 20.09 8.15 2.39
N GLY A 633 18.76 8.20 2.38
CA GLY A 633 17.94 8.48 3.56
C GLY A 633 17.81 9.96 3.92
N ARG A 634 18.33 10.89 3.09
CA ARG A 634 18.25 12.34 3.35
C ARG A 634 16.81 12.85 3.29
N LEU A 635 16.23 13.05 4.47
CA LEU A 635 14.86 13.48 4.64
C LEU A 635 14.74 14.50 5.79
N VAL A 636 14.01 15.59 5.54
CA VAL A 636 13.59 16.55 6.58
C VAL A 636 12.08 16.78 6.48
N SER A 637 11.39 16.64 7.59
CA SER A 637 9.98 16.96 7.73
C SER A 637 9.81 18.27 8.50
N ILE A 638 8.93 19.16 8.02
CA ILE A 638 8.71 20.50 8.54
C ILE A 638 7.23 20.64 8.89
N LEU A 639 6.93 20.96 10.14
CA LEU A 639 5.56 21.07 10.62
C LEU A 639 4.80 22.21 9.93
N GLU A 640 3.59 21.91 9.43
CA GLU A 640 2.64 22.86 8.85
C GLU A 640 1.38 22.99 9.74
N GLY A 641 0.21 22.54 9.27
CA GLY A 641 -1.07 22.54 9.98
C GLY A 641 -1.27 21.43 11.02
N GLY A 642 -2.47 21.38 11.60
CA GLY A 642 -2.87 20.46 12.68
C GLY A 642 -3.27 21.20 13.95
N TYR A 643 -4.56 21.26 14.26
CA TYR A 643 -5.17 22.24 15.16
C TYR A 643 -5.94 21.62 16.33
N ASP A 644 -6.30 20.34 16.24
CA ASP A 644 -6.64 19.56 17.44
C ASP A 644 -5.35 19.14 18.17
N LEU A 645 -5.24 19.46 19.47
CA LEU A 645 -4.00 19.27 20.21
C LEU A 645 -3.68 17.79 20.46
N GLY A 646 -4.70 16.96 20.68
CA GLY A 646 -4.53 15.53 20.96
C GLY A 646 -4.15 14.79 19.68
N ALA A 647 -4.94 14.99 18.63
CA ALA A 647 -4.70 14.44 17.30
C ALA A 647 -3.33 14.83 16.73
N LEU A 648 -2.95 16.11 16.86
CA LEU A 648 -1.64 16.59 16.44
C LEU A 648 -0.52 15.86 17.18
N ALA A 649 -0.62 15.77 18.51
CA ALA A 649 0.40 15.14 19.32
C ALA A 649 0.55 13.64 18.99
N ASP A 650 -0.57 12.93 18.82
CA ASP A 650 -0.59 11.50 18.48
C ASP A 650 -0.02 11.25 17.07
N SER A 651 -0.40 12.09 16.11
CA SER A 651 0.09 11.98 14.74
C SER A 651 1.58 12.30 14.62
N VAL A 652 2.06 13.31 15.36
CA VAL A 652 3.49 13.62 15.44
C VAL A 652 4.27 12.52 16.15
N GLU A 653 3.74 11.93 17.22
CA GLU A 653 4.35 10.76 17.85
C GLU A 653 4.54 9.63 16.83
N ALA A 654 3.47 9.28 16.11
CA ALA A 654 3.49 8.22 15.12
C ALA A 654 4.46 8.52 13.96
N HIS A 655 4.47 9.76 13.47
CA HIS A 655 5.42 10.25 12.46
C HIS A 655 6.88 10.14 12.94
N VAL A 656 7.18 10.63 14.14
CA VAL A 656 8.54 10.59 14.72
C VAL A 656 9.00 9.15 14.94
N ARG A 657 8.13 8.25 15.45
CA ARG A 657 8.47 6.83 15.56
C ARG A 657 8.83 6.23 14.20
N ALA A 658 8.06 6.52 13.16
CA ALA A 658 8.35 6.05 11.82
C ALA A 658 9.64 6.65 11.22
N LEU A 659 10.04 7.87 11.61
CA LEU A 659 11.35 8.44 11.27
C LEU A 659 12.52 7.71 11.94
N MET A 660 12.31 7.21 13.15
CA MET A 660 13.32 6.51 13.96
C MET A 660 13.48 5.01 13.64
N GLU A 661 12.55 4.42 12.88
CA GLU A 661 12.68 3.04 12.34
C GLU A 661 13.92 2.90 11.45
#